data_AF-A0A6C0EXS0-F1
#
_entry.id   AF-A0A6C0EXS0-F1
#
_cell.length_a   1.000
_cell.length_b   1.000
_cell.length_c   1.000
_cell.angle_alpha   90.00
_cell.angle_beta   90.00
_cell.angle_gamma   90.00
#
_symmetry.space_group_name_H-M   'P 1'
#
loop_
_entity.id
_entity.type
_entity.pdbx_description
1 polymer ?
#
loop_
_entity_poly.entity_id
_entity_poly.type
_entity_poly.pdbx_seq_one_letter_code
_entity_poly.pdbx_strand_id
1 'polypeptide(L)'
;MSLSDFVDAVSKFQVNIPLWLQITIIVIVILSLCGGAYFMRDLFEMSYMKGGFAWFIFIAILNLISLLVVFVYYSKNNNKFVGPQGPSGKKGKGGKQGSFVSCSFCKNNIYIQSVRKSDIICTLSTYTEEFKTINQNAAYFDNIISQGNNINYDSFVNNIILGAPNKDPTSIQSISNFRSLMTANSIAVSLIKVINSEITKASDRTYGTFRSPVNPVGYVALGDSVYGGLEKFELLSFTINGNVLYPDRYEKLVTFKSYNETTEKTDTYTIWRPVGQTVTEPGFKNKPKKFKYKSLGDICRFGTKPPLVSDCATVREDCLDLVDGSDLTLVFVYVGNLQFNDKRNAVDYTKADSYLIKNKVANDIEIYSVWRTPLNTFVTNCNSKNVLENNSVAYNINNNILSGLNEYGNVSKDTKVRISNILQGIQIPKILSAMILCKYYELDLTKELIYYFNKYQSVVPEFGGTNTSTASLGDLVTIIKNTQQAYTDFNNNLMKKASFSLKGSKPYVYDANDEKHLPPSLLLIYNRINDNLLTISIKIENTNTLLDIVNLVFENGLSARVAVDSDGIAEGGLLLNEIQDTVLRLCKILLPPNYQAYTIKDECLGTFGLDKERQEIIKELTTVIDTYNKANDEIATDPNTYSSVATNIRNYQSYMDSQVGQLCGYIDNYQTKINNMDLEEFTTTRLKGLIKIYNNMNINVDTIMKNL
;
A
#
# COMPACT_ATOMS: atom_id res chain seq x y z
N MET A 1 1.60 -36.70 21.33
CA MET A 1 1.05 -35.78 22.34
C MET A 1 2.19 -34.89 22.80
N SER A 2 2.22 -33.65 22.33
CA SER A 2 3.30 -32.71 22.61
C SER A 2 3.14 -32.12 24.02
N LEU A 3 4.22 -31.61 24.59
CA LEU A 3 4.17 -30.91 25.88
C LEU A 3 3.23 -29.68 25.81
N SER A 4 3.07 -29.06 24.63
CA SER A 4 2.10 -27.98 24.41
C SER A 4 0.66 -28.49 24.48
N ASP A 5 0.34 -29.66 23.92
CA ASP A 5 -1.01 -30.24 24.00
C ASP A 5 -1.40 -30.57 25.45
N PHE A 6 -0.42 -30.98 26.27
CA PHE A 6 -0.63 -31.21 27.71
C PHE A 6 -0.81 -29.91 28.48
N VAL A 7 -0.02 -28.88 28.21
CA VAL A 7 -0.11 -27.57 28.87
C VAL A 7 -1.42 -26.85 28.50
N ASP A 8 -1.87 -26.95 27.24
CA ASP A 8 -3.15 -26.39 26.78
C ASP A 8 -4.37 -27.16 27.29
N ALA A 9 -4.23 -28.46 27.53
CA ALA A 9 -5.27 -29.25 28.20
C ALA A 9 -5.38 -28.90 29.70
N VAL A 10 -4.26 -28.61 30.36
CA VAL A 10 -4.23 -28.21 31.77
C VAL A 10 -4.68 -26.76 31.97
N SER A 11 -4.36 -25.84 31.06
CA SER A 11 -4.76 -24.42 31.13
C SER A 11 -6.27 -24.21 30.93
N LYS A 12 -6.95 -25.14 30.24
CA LYS A 12 -8.42 -25.16 30.08
C LYS A 12 -9.17 -25.61 31.35
N PHE A 13 -8.50 -26.20 32.33
CA PHE A 13 -9.09 -26.55 33.63
C PHE A 13 -8.89 -25.41 34.64
N GLN A 14 -9.64 -24.32 34.48
CA GLN A 14 -9.76 -23.29 35.54
C GLN A 14 -10.65 -23.84 36.68
N VAL A 15 -10.09 -24.70 37.52
CA VAL A 15 -10.69 -25.00 38.82
C VAL A 15 -10.43 -23.79 39.72
N ASN A 16 -11.48 -23.17 40.26
CA ASN A 16 -11.33 -22.17 41.31
C ASN A 16 -10.75 -22.84 42.56
N ILE A 17 -9.42 -22.87 42.65
CA ILE A 17 -8.71 -23.44 43.79
C ILE A 17 -8.94 -22.51 44.99
N PRO A 18 -9.47 -23.00 46.12
CA PRO A 18 -9.68 -22.17 47.29
C PRO A 18 -8.35 -21.63 47.82
N LEU A 19 -8.37 -20.39 48.31
CA LEU A 19 -7.18 -19.60 48.63
C LEU A 19 -6.25 -20.27 49.66
N TRP A 20 -6.79 -21.09 50.56
CA TRP A 20 -6.01 -21.89 51.52
C TRP A 20 -5.17 -22.99 50.84
N LEU A 21 -5.68 -23.59 49.76
CA LEU A 21 -4.98 -24.63 49.01
C LEU A 21 -3.86 -24.00 48.15
N GLN A 22 -4.09 -22.79 47.61
CA GLN A 22 -3.06 -22.02 46.91
C GLN A 22 -1.89 -21.67 47.83
N ILE A 23 -2.17 -21.17 49.05
CA ILE A 23 -1.16 -20.91 50.08
C ILE A 23 -0.37 -22.19 50.41
N THR A 24 -1.05 -23.32 50.58
CA THR A 24 -0.43 -24.62 50.88
C THR A 24 0.52 -25.08 49.77
N ILE A 25 0.12 -24.95 48.50
CA ILE A 25 0.96 -25.31 47.35
C ILE A 25 2.22 -24.43 47.31
N ILE A 26 2.09 -23.12 47.50
CA ILE A 26 3.23 -22.19 47.48
C ILE A 26 4.25 -22.56 48.58
N VAL A 27 3.79 -22.87 49.79
CA VAL A 27 4.67 -23.29 50.89
C VAL A 27 5.41 -24.59 50.54
N ILE A 28 4.72 -25.58 49.96
CA ILE A 28 5.34 -26.84 49.52
C ILE A 28 6.42 -26.58 48.45
N VAL A 29 6.15 -25.69 47.50
CA VAL A 29 7.10 -25.31 46.43
C VAL A 29 8.33 -24.61 47.02
N ILE A 30 8.16 -23.71 47.99
CA ILE A 30 9.30 -23.07 48.68
C ILE A 30 10.15 -24.12 49.40
N LEU A 31 9.53 -25.04 50.15
CA LEU A 31 10.25 -26.08 50.89
C LEU A 31 11.00 -27.05 49.97
N SER A 32 10.38 -27.42 48.84
CA SER A 32 11.00 -28.31 47.85
C SER A 32 12.13 -27.61 47.09
N LEU A 33 12.02 -26.31 46.78
CA LEU A 33 13.13 -25.53 46.21
C LEU A 33 14.29 -25.37 47.20
N CYS A 34 14.01 -25.08 48.47
CA CYS A 34 15.04 -25.02 49.52
C CYS A 34 15.73 -26.37 49.72
N GLY A 35 14.97 -27.46 49.78
CA GLY A 35 15.50 -28.82 49.91
C GLY A 35 16.31 -29.23 48.68
N GLY A 36 15.79 -29.00 47.47
CA GLY A 36 16.48 -29.27 46.22
C GLY A 36 17.77 -28.47 46.09
N ALA A 37 17.76 -27.18 46.46
CA ALA A 37 18.97 -26.36 46.47
C ALA A 37 20.01 -26.85 47.48
N TYR A 38 19.58 -27.35 48.64
CA TYR A 38 20.48 -27.94 49.64
C TYR A 38 21.17 -29.21 49.11
N PHE A 39 20.43 -30.12 48.49
CA PHE A 39 21.00 -31.35 47.91
C PHE A 39 21.85 -31.09 46.66
N MET A 40 21.47 -30.14 45.81
CA MET A 40 22.18 -29.81 44.57
C MET A 40 23.41 -28.93 44.80
N ARG A 41 23.60 -28.36 46.00
CA ARG A 41 24.75 -27.51 46.34
C ARG A 41 26.10 -28.19 46.07
N ASP A 42 26.15 -29.49 46.28
CA ASP A 42 27.39 -30.27 46.24
C ASP A 42 27.65 -30.89 44.85
N LEU A 43 26.70 -30.79 43.90
CA LEU A 43 26.81 -31.34 42.54
C LEU A 43 27.55 -30.43 41.54
N PHE A 44 27.74 -29.16 41.85
CA PHE A 44 28.45 -28.24 40.97
C PHE A 44 29.93 -28.17 41.37
N GLU A 45 30.88 -28.58 40.52
CA GLU A 45 32.32 -28.54 40.87
C GLU A 45 32.95 -27.15 40.64
N MET A 46 32.42 -26.34 39.71
CA MET A 46 32.95 -25.02 39.38
C MET A 46 32.33 -23.90 40.25
N SER A 47 33.19 -23.07 40.88
CA SER A 47 32.77 -22.02 41.83
C SER A 47 31.85 -20.96 41.23
N TYR A 48 32.03 -20.62 39.94
CA TYR A 48 31.20 -19.62 39.24
C TYR A 48 29.75 -20.10 39.03
N MET A 49 29.56 -21.39 38.76
CA MET A 49 28.22 -21.98 38.60
C MET A 49 27.48 -22.08 39.93
N LYS A 50 28.18 -22.28 41.05
CA LYS A 50 27.59 -22.23 42.40
C LYS A 50 27.01 -20.86 42.73
N GLY A 51 27.73 -19.78 42.40
CA GLY A 51 27.29 -18.40 42.65
C GLY A 51 26.04 -18.04 41.85
N GLY A 52 26.05 -18.32 40.54
CA GLY A 52 24.89 -18.06 39.66
C GLY A 52 23.66 -18.88 40.06
N PHE A 53 23.84 -20.17 40.36
CA PHE A 53 22.73 -21.05 40.79
C PHE A 53 22.15 -20.63 42.14
N ALA A 54 22.98 -20.30 43.13
CA ALA A 54 22.52 -19.81 44.42
C ALA A 54 21.72 -18.50 44.29
N TRP A 55 22.15 -17.61 43.38
CA TRP A 55 21.46 -16.34 43.17
C TRP A 55 20.12 -16.50 42.45
N PHE A 56 20.04 -17.42 41.50
CA PHE A 56 18.77 -17.79 40.86
C PHE A 56 17.76 -18.36 41.87
N ILE A 57 18.18 -19.31 42.72
CA ILE A 57 17.33 -19.88 43.77
C ILE A 57 16.88 -18.82 44.77
N PHE A 58 17.78 -17.91 45.17
CA PHE A 58 17.45 -16.81 46.08
C PHE A 58 16.35 -15.90 45.52
N ILE A 59 16.48 -15.47 44.26
CA ILE A 59 15.47 -14.63 43.59
C ILE A 59 14.13 -15.37 43.47
N ALA A 60 14.16 -16.66 43.12
CA ALA A 60 12.95 -17.48 43.02
C ALA A 60 12.21 -17.59 44.37
N ILE A 61 12.93 -17.82 45.47
CA ILE A 61 12.37 -17.86 46.83
C ILE A 61 11.77 -16.50 47.21
N LEU A 62 12.47 -15.40 46.92
CA LEU A 62 12.01 -14.05 47.25
C LEU A 62 10.69 -13.70 46.53
N ASN A 63 10.56 -14.09 45.26
CA ASN A 63 9.33 -13.93 44.50
C ASN A 63 8.19 -14.78 45.08
N LEU A 64 8.45 -16.04 45.44
CA LEU A 64 7.45 -16.93 46.03
C LEU A 64 7.00 -16.45 47.43
N ILE A 65 7.90 -15.92 48.24
CA ILE A 65 7.56 -15.30 49.53
C ILE A 65 6.70 -14.05 49.33
N SER A 66 7.05 -13.18 48.38
CA SER A 66 6.25 -11.98 48.07
C SER A 66 4.83 -12.35 47.67
N LEU A 67 4.69 -13.38 46.83
CA LEU A 67 3.41 -13.92 46.41
C LEU A 67 2.65 -14.53 47.60
N LEU A 68 3.32 -15.32 48.45
CA LEU A 68 2.76 -15.86 49.69
C LEU A 68 2.21 -14.76 50.61
N VAL A 69 2.93 -13.65 50.80
CA VAL A 69 2.52 -12.51 51.63
C VAL A 69 1.22 -11.90 51.10
N VAL A 70 1.11 -11.72 49.78
CA VAL A 70 -0.11 -11.21 49.13
C VAL A 70 -1.28 -12.18 49.37
N PHE A 71 -1.09 -13.48 49.14
CA PHE A 71 -2.16 -14.47 49.35
C PHE A 71 -2.59 -14.57 50.82
N VAL A 72 -1.65 -14.52 51.78
CA VAL A 72 -1.97 -14.50 53.21
C VAL A 72 -2.73 -13.23 53.59
N TYR A 73 -2.34 -12.07 53.05
CA TYR A 73 -3.04 -10.81 53.25
C TYR A 73 -4.50 -10.87 52.77
N TYR A 74 -4.74 -11.41 51.57
CA TYR A 74 -6.09 -11.59 51.05
C TYR A 74 -6.88 -12.67 51.80
N SER A 75 -6.25 -13.77 52.22
CA SER A 75 -6.89 -14.81 53.04
C SER A 75 -7.40 -14.26 54.37
N LYS A 76 -6.60 -13.42 55.03
CA LYS A 76 -6.92 -12.83 56.34
C LYS A 76 -8.00 -11.73 56.25
N ASN A 77 -8.17 -11.13 55.07
CA ASN A 77 -9.10 -10.02 54.83
C ASN A 77 -10.37 -10.41 54.06
N ASN A 78 -10.60 -11.70 53.79
CA ASN A 78 -11.85 -12.17 53.19
C ASN A 78 -13.06 -11.75 54.06
N ASN A 79 -13.91 -10.90 53.47
CA ASN A 79 -15.18 -10.37 54.00
C ASN A 79 -15.12 -9.23 55.05
N LYS A 80 -14.00 -8.51 55.21
CA LYS A 80 -13.98 -7.25 56.00
C LYS A 80 -13.16 -6.14 55.34
N PHE A 81 -13.61 -5.66 54.19
CA PHE A 81 -13.16 -4.37 53.66
C PHE A 81 -14.15 -3.27 54.08
N VAL A 82 -14.07 -2.83 55.32
CA VAL A 82 -14.60 -1.50 55.71
C VAL A 82 -13.40 -0.56 55.67
N GLY A 83 -13.31 0.25 54.62
CA GLY A 83 -12.36 1.36 54.61
C GLY A 83 -12.69 2.32 55.76
N PRO A 84 -11.69 2.95 56.40
CA PRO A 84 -11.97 3.98 57.40
C PRO A 84 -12.82 5.08 56.76
N GLN A 85 -13.89 5.49 57.45
CA GLN A 85 -14.72 6.60 57.02
C GLN A 85 -13.84 7.84 56.89
N GLY A 86 -13.67 8.34 55.67
CA GLY A 86 -12.88 9.54 55.43
C GLY A 86 -13.41 10.70 56.26
N PRO A 87 -12.55 11.59 56.79
CA PRO A 87 -13.03 12.78 57.48
C PRO A 87 -13.94 13.58 56.54
N SER A 88 -15.03 14.13 57.08
CA SER A 88 -15.92 15.00 56.31
C SER A 88 -15.10 16.09 55.63
N GLY A 89 -15.18 16.17 54.31
CA GLY A 89 -14.49 17.19 53.53
C GLY A 89 -14.83 18.57 54.07
N LYS A 90 -13.80 19.40 54.29
CA LYS A 90 -14.03 20.81 54.61
C LYS A 90 -14.91 21.40 53.51
N LYS A 91 -15.94 22.17 53.92
CA LYS A 91 -16.75 22.98 53.00
C LYS A 91 -15.79 23.71 52.07
N GLY A 92 -15.84 23.41 50.77
CA GLY A 92 -14.97 24.05 49.79
C GLY A 92 -15.03 25.55 50.00
N LYS A 93 -13.87 26.23 49.94
CA LYS A 93 -13.89 27.69 49.83
C LYS A 93 -14.86 28.00 48.69
N GLY A 94 -15.87 28.83 48.95
CA GLY A 94 -16.79 29.29 47.91
C GLY A 94 -15.94 29.66 46.70
N GLY A 95 -16.23 29.03 45.56
CA GLY A 95 -15.49 29.29 44.33
C GLY A 95 -15.38 30.79 44.19
N LYS A 96 -14.16 31.30 43.95
CA LYS A 96 -14.01 32.71 43.61
C LYS A 96 -15.02 32.95 42.50
N GLN A 97 -15.97 33.83 42.74
CA GLN A 97 -16.81 34.37 41.68
C GLN A 97 -15.80 34.87 40.65
N GLY A 98 -15.78 34.24 39.48
CA GLY A 98 -14.83 34.59 38.44
C GLY A 98 -14.92 36.10 38.29
N SER A 99 -13.82 36.81 38.55
CA SER A 99 -13.69 38.17 38.05
C SER A 99 -14.04 38.05 36.57
N PHE A 100 -15.02 38.83 36.11
CA PHE A 100 -15.32 38.99 34.70
C PHE A 100 -13.99 39.34 34.00
N VAL A 101 -13.25 38.31 33.59
CA VAL A 101 -12.21 38.41 32.61
C VAL A 101 -13.02 38.75 31.39
N SER A 102 -12.99 40.02 31.03
CA SER A 102 -13.39 40.49 29.72
C SER A 102 -12.96 39.45 28.70
N CYS A 103 -13.95 38.81 28.05
CA CYS A 103 -13.82 37.79 27.02
C CYS A 103 -12.77 38.19 25.96
N SER A 104 -11.49 37.92 26.21
CA SER A 104 -10.50 37.69 25.16
C SER A 104 -10.40 36.20 24.84
N PHE A 105 -10.85 35.33 25.76
CA PHE A 105 -11.01 33.89 25.53
C PHE A 105 -12.18 33.54 24.61
N CYS A 106 -13.20 34.39 24.50
CA CYS A 106 -14.38 34.11 23.66
C CYS A 106 -14.16 34.44 22.17
N LYS A 107 -13.02 35.07 21.81
CA LYS A 107 -12.69 35.40 20.42
C LYS A 107 -11.89 34.30 19.69
N ASN A 108 -11.23 33.41 20.41
CA ASN A 108 -10.32 32.41 19.83
C ASN A 108 -10.84 30.97 19.89
N ASN A 109 -12.00 30.72 20.50
CA ASN A 109 -12.52 29.38 20.65
C ASN A 109 -13.00 28.83 19.31
N ILE A 110 -12.69 27.55 19.09
CA ILE A 110 -13.20 26.75 18.01
C ILE A 110 -14.25 25.79 18.60
N TYR A 111 -15.39 25.72 17.93
CA TYR A 111 -16.46 24.79 18.25
C TYR A 111 -16.55 23.75 17.14
N ILE A 112 -16.31 22.49 17.50
CA ILE A 112 -16.47 21.36 16.59
C ILE A 112 -17.77 20.65 16.93
N GLN A 113 -18.52 20.29 15.90
CA GLN A 113 -19.68 19.43 16.01
C GLN A 113 -19.54 18.23 15.08
N SER A 114 -19.71 17.04 15.63
CA SER A 114 -19.82 15.81 14.85
C SER A 114 -21.18 15.72 14.17
N VAL A 115 -21.18 15.26 12.93
CA VAL A 115 -22.36 15.09 12.08
C VAL A 115 -22.28 13.71 11.45
N ARG A 116 -23.35 12.91 11.60
CA ARG A 116 -23.46 11.59 10.97
C ARG A 116 -24.05 11.65 9.56
N LYS A 117 -25.03 12.55 9.37
CA LYS A 117 -25.64 12.77 8.06
C LYS A 117 -24.62 13.41 7.12
N SER A 118 -24.30 12.66 6.07
CA SER A 118 -23.46 13.12 4.97
C SER A 118 -24.09 12.71 3.65
N ASP A 119 -24.13 13.64 2.71
CA ASP A 119 -24.69 13.42 1.39
C ASP A 119 -23.62 12.76 0.51
N ILE A 120 -24.01 11.72 -0.23
CA ILE A 120 -23.12 11.06 -1.18
C ILE A 120 -22.85 12.02 -2.34
N ILE A 121 -21.57 12.33 -2.56
CA ILE A 121 -21.12 13.13 -3.71
C ILE A 121 -20.98 12.21 -4.92
N CYS A 122 -20.22 11.13 -4.77
CA CYS A 122 -20.06 10.10 -5.79
C CYS A 122 -19.50 8.79 -5.20
N THR A 123 -19.80 7.68 -5.88
CA THR A 123 -19.33 6.32 -5.55
C THR A 123 -18.47 5.79 -6.70
N LEU A 124 -17.23 5.41 -6.39
CA LEU A 124 -16.27 4.88 -7.35
C LEU A 124 -16.47 3.38 -7.53
N SER A 125 -17.09 2.99 -8.65
CA SER A 125 -17.21 1.57 -9.00
C SER A 125 -15.87 0.99 -9.46
N THR A 126 -15.65 -0.30 -9.17
CA THR A 126 -14.54 -1.10 -9.72
C THR A 126 -14.73 -1.40 -11.21
N TYR A 127 -15.97 -1.38 -11.69
CA TYR A 127 -16.33 -1.58 -13.10
C TYR A 127 -16.75 -0.26 -13.73
N THR A 128 -15.83 0.36 -14.46
CA THR A 128 -16.16 1.48 -15.35
C THR A 128 -16.11 1.00 -16.80
N GLU A 129 -16.99 1.55 -17.65
CA GLU A 129 -17.01 1.23 -19.09
C GLU A 129 -15.65 1.52 -19.75
N GLU A 130 -14.90 2.51 -19.25
CA GLU A 130 -13.55 2.83 -19.74
C GLU A 130 -12.54 1.69 -19.53
N PHE A 131 -12.76 0.82 -18.53
CA PHE A 131 -11.90 -0.34 -18.24
C PHE A 131 -12.45 -1.67 -18.76
N LYS A 132 -13.58 -1.66 -19.47
CA LYS A 132 -14.29 -2.89 -19.84
C LYS A 132 -13.44 -3.87 -20.63
N THR A 133 -12.74 -3.42 -21.66
CA THR A 133 -11.87 -4.28 -22.48
C THR A 133 -10.70 -4.84 -21.66
N ILE A 134 -10.09 -4.02 -20.80
CA ILE A 134 -8.99 -4.46 -19.91
C ILE A 134 -9.51 -5.53 -18.95
N ASN A 135 -10.65 -5.29 -18.31
CA ASN A 135 -11.27 -6.21 -17.36
C ASN A 135 -11.70 -7.52 -18.03
N GLN A 136 -12.27 -7.47 -19.24
CA GLN A 136 -12.65 -8.65 -20.01
C GLN A 136 -11.44 -9.50 -20.40
N ASN A 137 -10.37 -8.86 -20.87
CA ASN A 137 -9.15 -9.57 -21.27
C ASN A 137 -8.41 -10.13 -20.05
N ALA A 138 -8.41 -9.45 -18.90
CA ALA A 138 -7.86 -9.99 -17.66
C ALA A 138 -8.68 -11.20 -17.17
N ALA A 139 -10.01 -11.07 -17.14
CA ALA A 139 -10.91 -12.15 -16.74
C ALA A 139 -10.80 -13.39 -17.64
N TYR A 140 -10.46 -13.23 -18.91
CA TYR A 140 -10.15 -14.35 -19.81
C TYR A 140 -9.03 -15.24 -19.26
N PHE A 141 -7.94 -14.65 -18.75
CA PHE A 141 -6.83 -15.41 -18.17
C PHE A 141 -7.15 -15.95 -16.79
N ASP A 142 -7.85 -15.18 -15.96
CA ASP A 142 -8.30 -15.63 -14.63
C ASP A 142 -9.18 -16.90 -14.76
N ASN A 143 -10.07 -16.93 -15.75
CA ASN A 143 -10.92 -18.09 -16.05
C ASN A 143 -10.13 -19.32 -16.52
N ILE A 144 -9.03 -19.14 -17.26
CA ILE A 144 -8.18 -20.26 -17.69
C ILE A 144 -7.48 -20.87 -16.48
N ILE A 145 -6.95 -20.01 -15.60
CA ILE A 145 -6.22 -20.43 -14.40
C ILE A 145 -7.16 -21.10 -13.40
N SER A 146 -8.36 -20.55 -13.19
CA SER A 146 -9.35 -21.12 -12.25
C SER A 146 -9.86 -22.51 -12.66
N GLN A 147 -9.74 -22.88 -13.93
CA GLN A 147 -10.02 -24.23 -14.43
C GLN A 147 -8.89 -25.24 -14.16
N GLY A 148 -7.83 -24.84 -13.45
CA GLY A 148 -6.68 -25.69 -13.13
C GLY A 148 -5.67 -25.84 -14.29
N ASN A 149 -5.79 -25.00 -15.32
CA ASN A 149 -4.82 -25.01 -16.42
C ASN A 149 -3.55 -24.25 -16.01
N ASN A 150 -2.39 -24.84 -16.29
CA ASN A 150 -1.11 -24.17 -16.15
C ASN A 150 -0.73 -23.43 -17.43
N ILE A 151 -0.25 -22.20 -17.29
CA ILE A 151 0.31 -21.43 -18.40
C ILE A 151 1.77 -21.88 -18.59
N ASN A 152 2.09 -22.44 -19.76
CA ASN A 152 3.49 -22.68 -20.14
C ASN A 152 4.15 -21.35 -20.53
N TYR A 153 4.82 -20.71 -19.57
CA TYR A 153 5.43 -19.40 -19.78
C TYR A 153 6.58 -19.43 -20.80
N ASP A 154 7.29 -20.54 -21.01
CA ASP A 154 8.39 -20.63 -21.99
C ASP A 154 7.90 -20.44 -23.43
N SER A 155 6.88 -21.20 -23.81
CA SER A 155 6.25 -21.09 -25.14
C SER A 155 5.51 -19.75 -25.26
N PHE A 156 4.91 -19.29 -24.18
CA PHE A 156 4.15 -18.05 -24.12
C PHE A 156 5.03 -16.82 -24.36
N VAL A 157 6.15 -16.68 -23.64
CA VAL A 157 7.10 -15.56 -23.75
C VAL A 157 7.69 -15.49 -25.15
N ASN A 158 8.14 -16.61 -25.71
CA ASN A 158 8.71 -16.65 -27.06
C ASN A 158 7.70 -16.22 -28.12
N ASN A 159 6.44 -16.65 -28.02
CA ASN A 159 5.40 -16.26 -28.98
C ASN A 159 4.97 -14.79 -28.80
N ILE A 160 4.93 -14.29 -27.56
CA ILE A 160 4.49 -12.93 -27.25
C ILE A 160 5.54 -11.89 -27.63
N ILE A 161 6.80 -12.10 -27.20
CA ILE A 161 7.88 -11.13 -27.36
C ILE A 161 8.48 -11.21 -28.77
N LEU A 162 8.74 -12.41 -29.31
CA LEU A 162 9.38 -12.58 -30.62
C LEU A 162 8.38 -12.68 -31.78
N GLY A 163 7.09 -12.83 -31.51
CA GLY A 163 6.05 -12.86 -32.54
C GLY A 163 6.13 -14.04 -33.50
N ALA A 164 6.60 -15.19 -33.04
CA ALA A 164 6.69 -16.39 -33.87
C ALA A 164 5.31 -16.75 -34.48
N PRO A 165 5.25 -17.13 -35.77
CA PRO A 165 4.01 -17.44 -36.45
C PRO A 165 3.39 -18.71 -35.85
N ASN A 166 2.33 -18.52 -35.07
CA ASN A 166 1.57 -19.61 -34.48
C ASN A 166 0.40 -19.98 -35.42
N LYS A 167 0.22 -21.27 -35.72
CA LYS A 167 -0.80 -21.74 -36.68
C LYS A 167 -2.16 -22.05 -36.03
N ASP A 168 -2.20 -22.11 -34.70
CA ASP A 168 -3.40 -22.45 -33.94
C ASP A 168 -4.27 -21.20 -33.64
N PRO A 169 -5.53 -21.12 -34.10
CA PRO A 169 -6.44 -20.00 -33.86
C PRO A 169 -6.67 -19.65 -32.39
N THR A 170 -6.75 -20.66 -31.50
CA THR A 170 -6.94 -20.43 -30.06
C THR A 170 -5.72 -19.77 -29.42
N SER A 171 -4.52 -20.23 -29.78
CA SER A 171 -3.27 -19.61 -29.35
C SER A 171 -3.13 -18.17 -29.87
N ILE A 172 -3.58 -17.88 -31.09
CA ILE A 172 -3.57 -16.52 -31.67
C ILE A 172 -4.46 -15.57 -30.86
N GLN A 173 -5.66 -15.98 -30.46
CA GLN A 173 -6.55 -15.15 -29.65
C GLN A 173 -5.95 -14.86 -28.27
N SER A 174 -5.39 -15.85 -27.59
CA SER A 174 -4.72 -15.66 -26.30
C SER A 174 -3.54 -14.70 -26.38
N ILE A 175 -2.68 -14.85 -27.41
CA ILE A 175 -1.55 -13.94 -27.64
C ILE A 175 -2.04 -12.52 -27.91
N SER A 176 -3.09 -12.35 -28.71
CA SER A 176 -3.69 -11.04 -29.01
C SER A 176 -4.25 -10.37 -27.75
N ASN A 177 -5.05 -11.10 -26.96
CA ASN A 177 -5.59 -10.63 -25.69
C ASN A 177 -4.45 -10.23 -24.74
N PHE A 178 -3.41 -11.05 -24.61
CA PHE A 178 -2.28 -10.73 -23.73
C PHE A 178 -1.50 -9.49 -24.19
N ARG A 179 -1.21 -9.37 -25.49
CA ARG A 179 -0.53 -8.19 -26.04
C ARG A 179 -1.33 -6.91 -25.81
N SER A 180 -2.67 -6.97 -25.88
CA SER A 180 -3.52 -5.82 -25.54
C SER A 180 -3.44 -5.41 -24.06
N LEU A 181 -3.07 -6.34 -23.17
CA LEU A 181 -2.83 -6.10 -21.76
C LEU A 181 -1.40 -5.61 -21.47
N MET A 182 -0.43 -5.84 -22.35
CA MET A 182 0.96 -5.38 -22.21
C MET A 182 1.15 -3.88 -22.52
N THR A 183 0.26 -3.04 -22.00
CA THR A 183 0.37 -1.58 -22.09
C THR A 183 0.49 -0.98 -20.69
N ALA A 184 1.13 0.18 -20.58
CA ALA A 184 1.24 0.90 -19.30
C ALA A 184 -0.13 1.12 -18.64
N ASN A 185 -1.17 1.42 -19.43
CA ASN A 185 -2.54 1.63 -18.93
C ASN A 185 -3.14 0.35 -18.34
N SER A 186 -3.11 -0.75 -19.11
CA SER A 186 -3.64 -2.04 -18.67
C SER A 186 -2.91 -2.52 -17.42
N ILE A 187 -1.58 -2.39 -17.39
CA ILE A 187 -0.75 -2.71 -16.22
C ILE A 187 -1.13 -1.82 -15.03
N ALA A 188 -1.30 -0.52 -15.23
CA ALA A 188 -1.66 0.40 -14.15
C ALA A 188 -3.02 0.07 -13.55
N VAL A 189 -4.04 -0.15 -14.39
CA VAL A 189 -5.39 -0.52 -13.96
C VAL A 189 -5.39 -1.86 -13.22
N SER A 190 -4.69 -2.87 -13.75
CA SER A 190 -4.57 -4.17 -13.10
C SER A 190 -3.83 -4.08 -11.76
N LEU A 191 -2.75 -3.29 -11.67
CA LEU A 191 -2.04 -3.05 -10.41
C LEU A 191 -2.92 -2.31 -9.40
N ILE A 192 -3.68 -1.30 -9.82
CA ILE A 192 -4.60 -0.58 -8.92
C ILE A 192 -5.65 -1.52 -8.35
N LYS A 193 -6.21 -2.42 -9.17
CA LYS A 193 -7.16 -3.43 -8.71
C LYS A 193 -6.56 -4.31 -7.61
N VAL A 194 -5.34 -4.82 -7.84
CA VAL A 194 -4.61 -5.66 -6.88
C VAL A 194 -4.20 -4.88 -5.62
N ILE A 195 -3.69 -3.67 -5.75
CA ILE A 195 -3.36 -2.81 -4.61
C ILE A 195 -4.59 -2.59 -3.74
N ASN A 196 -5.72 -2.26 -4.37
CA ASN A 196 -6.97 -2.02 -3.68
C ASN A 196 -7.47 -3.28 -2.96
N SER A 197 -7.38 -4.46 -3.59
CA SER A 197 -7.75 -5.71 -2.95
C SER A 197 -6.80 -6.09 -1.81
N GLU A 198 -5.51 -5.79 -1.86
CA GLU A 198 -4.55 -6.23 -0.84
C GLU A 198 -4.50 -5.32 0.39
N ILE A 199 -4.32 -4.00 0.19
CA ILE A 199 -3.87 -3.09 1.27
C ILE A 199 -4.79 -1.90 1.56
N THR A 200 -5.96 -1.81 0.90
CA THR A 200 -6.88 -0.66 1.06
C THR A 200 -8.20 -1.04 1.72
N LYS A 201 -9.15 -0.09 1.77
CA LYS A 201 -10.51 -0.28 2.29
C LYS A 201 -11.54 -0.51 1.17
N ALA A 202 -11.09 -0.66 -0.07
CA ALA A 202 -11.93 -1.00 -1.21
C ALA A 202 -12.52 -2.41 -1.13
N SER A 203 -13.72 -2.59 -1.69
CA SER A 203 -14.32 -3.89 -1.95
C SER A 203 -14.26 -4.24 -3.44
N ASP A 204 -14.66 -5.47 -3.79
CA ASP A 204 -14.63 -5.95 -5.18
C ASP A 204 -15.57 -5.18 -6.12
N ARG A 205 -16.54 -4.46 -5.59
CA ARG A 205 -17.55 -3.70 -6.37
C ARG A 205 -17.37 -2.20 -6.29
N THR A 206 -16.75 -1.71 -5.22
CA THR A 206 -16.62 -0.28 -4.96
C THR A 206 -15.25 0.02 -4.38
N TYR A 207 -14.50 0.92 -5.01
CA TYR A 207 -13.24 1.38 -4.43
C TYR A 207 -13.49 2.30 -3.23
N GLY A 208 -14.41 3.26 -3.38
CA GLY A 208 -14.82 4.09 -2.26
C GLY A 208 -15.86 5.14 -2.63
N THR A 209 -16.29 5.89 -1.62
CA THR A 209 -17.39 6.86 -1.73
C THR A 209 -16.97 8.17 -1.06
N PHE A 210 -17.15 9.28 -1.77
CA PHE A 210 -16.98 10.62 -1.23
C PHE A 210 -18.31 11.13 -0.68
N ARG A 211 -18.29 11.72 0.52
CA ARG A 211 -19.48 12.30 1.14
C ARG A 211 -19.21 13.69 1.71
N SER A 212 -20.17 14.59 1.54
CA SER A 212 -20.14 15.92 2.13
C SER A 212 -20.91 15.92 3.45
N PRO A 213 -20.38 16.48 4.55
CA PRO A 213 -21.17 16.64 5.78
C PRO A 213 -22.35 17.59 5.56
N VAL A 214 -23.50 17.28 6.19
CA VAL A 214 -24.65 18.18 6.23
C VAL A 214 -24.45 19.19 7.35
N ASN A 215 -24.07 20.42 6.99
CA ASN A 215 -23.67 21.44 7.95
C ASN A 215 -24.86 21.97 8.77
N PRO A 216 -24.79 21.96 10.12
CA PRO A 216 -25.71 22.70 10.96
C PRO A 216 -25.65 24.21 10.68
N VAL A 217 -26.71 24.94 11.00
CA VAL A 217 -26.75 26.40 10.79
C VAL A 217 -25.60 27.07 11.55
N GLY A 218 -24.78 27.83 10.82
CA GLY A 218 -23.61 28.53 11.36
C GLY A 218 -22.32 27.70 11.43
N TYR A 219 -22.35 26.44 11.03
CA TYR A 219 -21.18 25.58 10.93
C TYR A 219 -20.75 25.37 9.49
N VAL A 220 -19.47 25.08 9.29
CA VAL A 220 -18.85 24.85 7.97
C VAL A 220 -18.07 23.54 8.01
N ALA A 221 -17.97 22.83 6.88
CA ALA A 221 -17.19 21.60 6.79
C ALA A 221 -15.68 21.88 6.98
N LEU A 222 -14.97 20.94 7.62
CA LEU A 222 -13.49 20.93 7.66
C LEU A 222 -12.85 20.29 6.42
N GLY A 223 -13.67 19.59 5.64
CA GLY A 223 -13.32 18.74 4.52
C GLY A 223 -14.44 17.74 4.29
N ASP A 224 -14.39 17.05 3.17
CA ASP A 224 -15.31 15.96 2.90
C ASP A 224 -14.81 14.67 3.57
N SER A 225 -15.72 13.74 3.80
CA SER A 225 -15.43 12.42 4.34
C SER A 225 -15.29 11.40 3.22
N VAL A 226 -14.46 10.38 3.44
CA VAL A 226 -14.24 9.30 2.48
C VAL A 226 -14.42 7.93 3.14
N TYR A 227 -15.06 7.05 2.39
CA TYR A 227 -15.37 5.68 2.78
C TYR A 227 -14.75 4.71 1.77
N GLY A 228 -14.21 3.61 2.26
CA GLY A 228 -13.86 2.46 1.43
C GLY A 228 -15.10 1.63 1.07
N GLY A 229 -15.00 0.80 0.03
CA GLY A 229 -16.10 -0.10 -0.34
C GLY A 229 -16.43 -1.18 0.69
N LEU A 230 -15.52 -1.51 1.61
CA LEU A 230 -15.74 -2.44 2.72
C LEU A 230 -16.49 -1.79 3.90
N GLU A 231 -16.51 -0.46 3.95
CA GLU A 231 -17.03 0.31 5.06
C GLU A 231 -18.53 0.60 4.85
N LYS A 232 -19.37 -0.26 5.43
CA LYS A 232 -20.84 -0.16 5.33
C LYS A 232 -21.46 0.75 6.41
N PHE A 233 -20.64 1.36 7.26
CA PHE A 233 -21.04 2.24 8.37
C PHE A 233 -21.06 3.72 8.01
N GLU A 234 -21.62 4.58 8.89
CA GLU A 234 -21.53 6.04 8.79
C GLU A 234 -20.40 6.56 9.70
N LEU A 235 -19.38 7.15 9.10
CA LEU A 235 -18.30 7.85 9.81
C LEU A 235 -18.83 9.18 10.34
N LEU A 236 -18.41 9.51 11.56
CA LEU A 236 -18.57 10.86 12.07
C LEU A 236 -17.78 11.83 11.19
N SER A 237 -18.50 12.73 10.54
CA SER A 237 -17.92 13.88 9.86
C SER A 237 -17.88 15.06 10.84
N PHE A 238 -16.98 16.01 10.65
CA PHE A 238 -16.82 17.12 11.59
C PHE A 238 -17.03 18.46 10.91
N THR A 239 -17.80 19.32 11.57
CA THR A 239 -18.08 20.68 11.14
C THR A 239 -17.61 21.65 12.22
N ILE A 240 -17.28 22.86 11.81
CA ILE A 240 -16.59 23.84 12.66
C ILE A 240 -17.28 25.20 12.63
N ASN A 241 -17.25 25.88 13.78
CA ASN A 241 -17.66 27.28 13.97
C ASN A 241 -16.66 27.98 14.90
N GLY A 242 -16.65 29.31 14.92
CA GLY A 242 -15.81 30.13 15.76
C GLY A 242 -14.69 30.80 14.98
N ASN A 243 -13.46 30.71 15.49
CA ASN A 243 -12.29 31.35 14.89
C ASN A 243 -11.75 30.57 13.68
N VAL A 244 -12.51 30.59 12.59
CA VAL A 244 -12.16 29.99 11.30
C VAL A 244 -12.22 31.02 10.19
N LEU A 245 -11.51 30.75 9.10
CA LEU A 245 -11.55 31.56 7.89
C LEU A 245 -11.85 30.71 6.67
N TYR A 246 -12.51 31.30 5.69
CA TYR A 246 -12.63 30.67 4.39
C TYR A 246 -11.27 30.66 3.66
N PRO A 247 -11.01 29.64 2.83
CA PRO A 247 -9.84 29.60 1.97
C PRO A 247 -9.81 30.79 1.01
N ASP A 248 -8.60 31.23 0.66
CA ASP A 248 -8.37 32.26 -0.36
C ASP A 248 -8.76 31.74 -1.75
N ARG A 249 -8.43 30.46 -2.01
CA ARG A 249 -8.70 29.76 -3.26
C ARG A 249 -8.70 28.26 -3.06
N TYR A 250 -9.11 27.55 -4.11
CA TYR A 250 -8.96 26.10 -4.20
C TYR A 250 -7.91 25.72 -5.24
N GLU A 251 -6.99 24.85 -4.86
CA GLU A 251 -6.06 24.22 -5.80
C GLU A 251 -6.71 22.96 -6.37
N LYS A 252 -6.75 22.86 -7.71
CA LYS A 252 -7.16 21.64 -8.39
C LYS A 252 -6.11 20.55 -8.21
N LEU A 253 -6.50 19.40 -7.67
CA LEU A 253 -5.61 18.24 -7.50
C LEU A 253 -5.73 17.23 -8.64
N VAL A 254 -6.93 16.70 -8.87
CA VAL A 254 -7.20 15.64 -9.85
C VAL A 254 -8.63 15.74 -10.36
N THR A 255 -8.84 15.47 -11.65
CA THR A 255 -10.18 15.27 -12.22
C THR A 255 -10.34 13.80 -12.56
N PHE A 256 -11.49 13.23 -12.21
CA PHE A 256 -11.80 11.83 -12.45
C PHE A 256 -13.24 11.64 -12.91
N LYS A 257 -13.50 10.45 -13.44
CA LYS A 257 -14.82 10.03 -13.88
C LYS A 257 -15.38 8.97 -12.94
N SER A 258 -16.68 9.05 -12.68
CA SER A 258 -17.39 8.07 -11.86
C SER A 258 -18.73 7.73 -12.52
N TYR A 259 -19.08 6.44 -12.51
CA TYR A 259 -20.41 6.01 -12.92
C TYR A 259 -21.44 6.47 -11.89
N ASN A 260 -22.49 7.12 -12.35
CA ASN A 260 -23.60 7.54 -11.54
C ASN A 260 -24.77 6.58 -11.78
N GLU A 261 -25.08 5.77 -10.78
CA GLU A 261 -26.16 4.76 -10.85
C GLU A 261 -27.54 5.38 -11.06
N THR A 262 -27.75 6.63 -10.64
CA THR A 262 -29.04 7.31 -10.78
C THR A 262 -29.26 7.84 -12.20
N THR A 263 -28.20 8.31 -12.86
CA THR A 263 -28.27 8.88 -14.21
C THR A 263 -27.85 7.90 -15.31
N GLU A 264 -27.33 6.73 -14.92
CA GLU A 264 -26.71 5.71 -15.77
C GLU A 264 -25.62 6.28 -16.69
N LYS A 265 -24.96 7.35 -16.25
CA LYS A 265 -23.94 8.08 -17.02
C LYS A 265 -22.64 8.18 -16.25
N THR A 266 -21.56 8.34 -17.02
CA THR A 266 -20.26 8.67 -16.46
C THR A 266 -20.17 10.17 -16.27
N ASP A 267 -20.15 10.59 -15.01
CA ASP A 267 -20.05 11.99 -14.61
C ASP A 267 -18.60 12.34 -14.25
N THR A 268 -18.24 13.62 -14.43
CA THR A 268 -16.90 14.12 -14.12
C THR A 268 -16.91 14.79 -12.75
N TYR A 269 -15.91 14.49 -11.92
CA TYR A 269 -15.71 15.05 -10.59
C TYR A 269 -14.28 15.56 -10.46
N THR A 270 -14.06 16.50 -9.54
CA THR A 270 -12.73 17.05 -9.28
C THR A 270 -12.48 17.16 -7.78
N ILE A 271 -11.28 16.75 -7.35
CA ILE A 271 -10.79 16.96 -5.99
C ILE A 271 -10.04 18.28 -5.92
N TRP A 272 -10.36 19.06 -4.90
CA TRP A 272 -9.84 20.39 -4.64
C TRP A 272 -9.24 20.48 -3.25
N ARG A 273 -8.09 21.13 -3.14
CA ARG A 273 -7.43 21.46 -1.88
C ARG A 273 -7.73 22.90 -1.49
N PRO A 274 -8.37 23.16 -0.34
CA PRO A 274 -8.53 24.51 0.18
C PRO A 274 -7.16 25.12 0.53
N VAL A 275 -6.86 26.29 -0.02
CA VAL A 275 -5.62 27.03 0.28
C VAL A 275 -5.94 28.12 1.28
N GLY A 276 -5.43 27.97 2.50
CA GLY A 276 -5.63 28.94 3.56
C GLY A 276 -4.86 30.25 3.35
N GLN A 277 -5.28 31.28 4.08
CA GLN A 277 -4.77 32.64 3.96
C GLN A 277 -3.85 33.04 5.12
N THR A 278 -3.07 34.10 4.92
CA THR A 278 -2.28 34.73 6.00
C THR A 278 -2.89 36.08 6.33
N VAL A 279 -3.38 36.24 7.56
CA VAL A 279 -4.06 37.45 8.02
C VAL A 279 -3.24 38.13 9.12
N THR A 280 -3.25 39.46 9.15
CA THR A 280 -2.63 40.23 10.23
C THR A 280 -3.69 40.64 11.23
N GLU A 281 -3.60 40.12 12.44
CA GLU A 281 -4.56 40.38 13.52
C GLU A 281 -3.85 41.00 14.74
N PRO A 282 -4.56 41.73 15.61
CA PRO A 282 -3.99 42.22 16.86
C PRO A 282 -3.63 41.05 17.78
N GLY A 283 -2.33 40.83 17.97
CA GLY A 283 -1.77 39.87 18.91
C GLY A 283 -1.70 40.39 20.35
N PHE A 284 -0.90 39.74 21.19
CA PHE A 284 -0.70 40.14 22.59
C PHE A 284 -0.27 41.61 22.69
N LYS A 285 -0.96 42.39 23.53
CA LYS A 285 -0.77 43.86 23.67
C LYS A 285 -1.04 44.67 22.39
N ASN A 286 -1.97 44.24 21.53
CA ASN A 286 -2.36 44.92 20.28
C ASN A 286 -1.22 45.09 19.26
N LYS A 287 -0.14 44.30 19.37
CA LYS A 287 0.89 44.28 18.34
C LYS A 287 0.40 43.46 17.16
N PRO A 288 0.47 43.96 15.91
CA PRO A 288 0.07 43.19 14.74
C PRO A 288 0.90 41.90 14.66
N LYS A 289 0.23 40.76 14.60
CA LYS A 289 0.83 39.44 14.42
C LYS A 289 0.22 38.80 13.19
N LYS A 290 1.07 38.19 12.36
CA LYS A 290 0.62 37.42 11.21
C LYS A 290 0.24 36.01 11.66
N PHE A 291 -0.96 35.57 11.28
CA PHE A 291 -1.45 34.23 11.50
C PHE A 291 -1.73 33.57 10.16
N LYS A 292 -1.32 32.31 10.04
CA LYS A 292 -1.56 31.49 8.86
C LYS A 292 -2.71 30.53 9.15
N TYR A 293 -3.57 30.33 8.18
CA TYR A 293 -4.67 29.38 8.25
C TYR A 293 -4.39 28.21 7.30
N LYS A 294 -4.81 27.01 7.69
CA LYS A 294 -4.57 25.74 6.98
C LYS A 294 -5.86 24.94 6.84
N SER A 295 -5.95 24.16 5.76
CA SER A 295 -7.02 23.18 5.58
C SER A 295 -6.75 21.91 6.38
N LEU A 296 -7.81 21.28 6.88
CA LEU A 296 -7.78 19.97 7.53
C LEU A 296 -8.22 18.84 6.61
N GLY A 297 -8.69 19.15 5.40
CA GLY A 297 -9.10 18.16 4.42
C GLY A 297 -9.24 18.73 3.01
N ASP A 298 -9.21 17.83 2.04
CA ASP A 298 -9.58 18.11 0.66
C ASP A 298 -11.11 17.94 0.49
N ILE A 299 -11.65 18.46 -0.63
CA ILE A 299 -13.07 18.34 -0.98
C ILE A 299 -13.25 17.84 -2.41
N CYS A 300 -14.30 17.07 -2.65
CA CYS A 300 -14.69 16.53 -3.95
C CYS A 300 -15.96 17.24 -4.44
N ARG A 301 -15.98 17.70 -5.70
CA ARG A 301 -17.17 18.36 -6.27
C ARG A 301 -17.44 17.87 -7.68
N PHE A 302 -18.72 17.91 -8.05
CA PHE A 302 -19.17 17.62 -9.41
C PHE A 302 -18.64 18.65 -10.42
N GLY A 303 -18.15 18.17 -11.56
CA GLY A 303 -17.59 18.96 -12.64
C GLY A 303 -16.14 19.40 -12.41
N THR A 304 -15.73 20.42 -13.17
CA THR A 304 -14.37 20.99 -13.15
C THR A 304 -14.33 22.44 -12.67
N LYS A 305 -15.47 22.99 -12.24
CA LYS A 305 -15.57 24.34 -11.70
C LYS A 305 -15.06 24.37 -10.25
N PRO A 306 -14.32 25.42 -9.85
CA PRO A 306 -13.90 25.58 -8.47
C PRO A 306 -15.11 25.60 -7.51
N PRO A 307 -14.96 25.04 -6.30
CA PRO A 307 -15.96 25.12 -5.23
C PRO A 307 -16.17 26.56 -4.74
N LEU A 308 -17.25 26.79 -4.00
CA LEU A 308 -17.45 28.08 -3.35
C LEU A 308 -16.48 28.20 -2.16
N VAL A 309 -15.96 29.41 -1.91
CA VAL A 309 -15.08 29.66 -0.75
C VAL A 309 -15.75 29.30 0.58
N SER A 310 -17.08 29.33 0.65
CA SER A 310 -17.85 28.93 1.83
C SER A 310 -17.97 27.42 2.05
N ASP A 311 -17.55 26.59 1.10
CA ASP A 311 -17.75 25.13 1.17
C ASP A 311 -16.87 24.44 2.20
N CYS A 312 -15.75 25.05 2.58
CA CYS A 312 -14.80 24.50 3.54
C CYS A 312 -14.17 25.62 4.37
N ALA A 313 -13.88 25.31 5.63
CA ALA A 313 -13.20 26.22 6.55
C ALA A 313 -11.71 25.87 6.68
N THR A 314 -10.92 26.90 6.96
CA THR A 314 -9.52 26.79 7.35
C THR A 314 -9.34 27.24 8.79
N VAL A 315 -8.38 26.62 9.48
CA VAL A 315 -8.13 26.83 10.90
C VAL A 315 -6.75 27.43 11.10
N ARG A 316 -6.62 28.28 12.11
CA ARG A 316 -5.36 28.95 12.45
C ARG A 316 -4.29 27.92 12.82
N GLU A 317 -3.10 28.05 12.23
CA GLU A 317 -2.00 27.07 12.34
C GLU A 317 -1.51 26.86 13.77
N ASP A 318 -1.63 27.86 14.65
CA ASP A 318 -1.28 27.73 16.06
C ASP A 318 -2.25 26.83 16.85
N CYS A 319 -3.47 26.61 16.34
CA CYS A 319 -4.46 25.68 16.88
C CYS A 319 -4.42 24.29 16.25
N LEU A 320 -3.40 24.00 15.43
CA LEU A 320 -3.26 22.73 14.73
C LEU A 320 -2.03 21.96 15.20
N ASP A 321 -2.19 20.64 15.32
CA ASP A 321 -1.10 19.69 15.45
C ASP A 321 -0.93 18.92 14.13
N LEU A 322 0.32 18.56 13.84
CA LEU A 322 0.63 17.69 12.70
C LEU A 322 0.18 16.27 12.98
N VAL A 323 -0.46 15.64 12.00
CA VAL A 323 -0.81 14.22 12.02
C VAL A 323 0.36 13.43 11.45
N ASP A 324 0.80 12.38 12.15
CA ASP A 324 1.83 11.49 11.63
C ASP A 324 1.30 10.75 10.38
N GLY A 325 2.15 10.53 9.39
CA GLY A 325 1.81 9.71 8.24
C GLY A 325 1.47 8.25 8.59
N SER A 326 1.85 7.74 9.75
CA SER A 326 1.36 6.44 10.26
C SER A 326 -0.10 6.48 10.72
N ASP A 327 -0.61 7.67 11.06
CA ASP A 327 -1.96 7.83 11.56
C ASP A 327 -2.99 7.93 10.44
N LEU A 328 -2.53 8.24 9.22
CA LEU A 328 -3.34 8.26 8.01
C LEU A 328 -3.67 6.84 7.53
N THR A 329 -4.92 6.66 7.12
CA THR A 329 -5.40 5.38 6.58
C THR A 329 -5.55 5.50 5.06
N LEU A 330 -4.85 4.67 4.28
CA LEU A 330 -5.07 4.55 2.85
C LEU A 330 -6.44 3.92 2.59
N VAL A 331 -7.37 4.67 1.98
CA VAL A 331 -8.74 4.22 1.78
C VAL A 331 -8.88 3.51 0.43
N PHE A 332 -8.37 4.12 -0.63
CA PHE A 332 -8.28 3.50 -1.96
C PHE A 332 -7.28 4.24 -2.85
N VAL A 333 -6.92 3.59 -3.95
CA VAL A 333 -6.20 4.13 -5.10
C VAL A 333 -7.14 4.17 -6.30
N TYR A 334 -7.10 5.24 -7.10
CA TYR A 334 -7.95 5.36 -8.29
C TYR A 334 -7.29 6.11 -9.43
N VAL A 335 -7.88 5.98 -10.62
CA VAL A 335 -7.44 6.66 -11.84
C VAL A 335 -8.19 7.98 -12.01
N GLY A 336 -7.45 9.06 -12.19
CA GLY A 336 -7.97 10.39 -12.54
C GLY A 336 -8.35 10.49 -14.01
N ASN A 337 -7.34 10.56 -14.86
CA ASN A 337 -7.52 10.74 -16.29
C ASN A 337 -6.64 9.76 -17.07
N LEU A 338 -7.23 9.18 -18.12
CA LEU A 338 -6.59 8.28 -19.08
C LEU A 338 -6.47 9.02 -20.43
N GLN A 339 -5.91 10.22 -20.44
CA GLN A 339 -5.62 10.87 -21.72
C GLN A 339 -4.22 10.50 -22.17
N PHE A 340 -4.19 9.77 -23.28
CA PHE A 340 -2.98 9.33 -23.94
C PHE A 340 -2.45 10.45 -24.82
N ASN A 341 -1.29 11.00 -24.44
CA ASN A 341 -0.37 11.56 -25.40
C ASN A 341 0.89 10.69 -25.39
N ASP A 342 0.87 9.54 -26.07
CA ASP A 342 2.11 8.94 -26.57
C ASP A 342 2.64 9.81 -27.69
N LYS A 343 3.01 11.04 -27.33
CA LYS A 343 4.09 11.69 -28.03
C LYS A 343 5.32 10.91 -27.59
N ARG A 344 5.57 9.79 -28.27
CA ARG A 344 6.94 9.40 -28.58
C ARG A 344 7.56 10.63 -29.21
N ASN A 345 8.08 11.53 -28.39
CA ASN A 345 9.33 12.14 -28.77
C ASN A 345 10.27 10.95 -28.74
N ALA A 346 10.37 10.27 -29.89
CA ALA A 346 11.36 9.25 -30.11
C ALA A 346 12.65 9.84 -29.55
N VAL A 347 13.14 9.26 -28.46
CA VAL A 347 14.51 9.55 -28.07
C VAL A 347 15.30 9.10 -29.29
N ASP A 348 15.81 10.09 -30.02
CA ASP A 348 16.51 9.84 -31.27
C ASP A 348 17.86 9.22 -30.90
N TYR A 349 17.85 7.92 -30.65
CA TYR A 349 19.03 7.12 -30.33
C TYR A 349 20.02 7.06 -31.50
N THR A 350 19.68 7.62 -32.67
CA THR A 350 20.65 7.82 -33.76
C THR A 350 21.69 8.89 -33.43
N LYS A 351 21.44 9.72 -32.41
CA LYS A 351 22.36 10.74 -31.89
C LYS A 351 22.85 10.39 -30.48
N ALA A 352 23.56 9.27 -30.37
CA ALA A 352 24.15 8.80 -29.11
C ALA A 352 25.13 9.79 -28.44
N ASP A 353 25.54 10.86 -29.14
CA ASP A 353 26.46 11.89 -28.62
C ASP A 353 25.75 13.16 -28.07
N SER A 354 24.41 13.22 -28.12
CA SER A 354 23.66 14.41 -27.72
C SER A 354 23.15 14.30 -26.27
N TYR A 355 23.87 14.97 -25.37
CA TYR A 355 23.56 15.34 -23.98
C TYR A 355 22.23 16.12 -23.78
N LEU A 356 21.31 16.09 -24.75
CA LEU A 356 20.04 16.81 -24.76
C LEU A 356 18.84 15.85 -24.88
N ILE A 357 18.79 14.83 -24.03
CA ILE A 357 17.56 14.05 -23.85
C ILE A 357 16.64 14.85 -22.90
N LYS A 358 15.89 15.82 -23.43
CA LYS A 358 14.72 16.37 -22.74
C LYS A 358 13.58 15.37 -22.86
N ASN A 359 13.52 14.41 -21.95
CA ASN A 359 12.38 13.50 -21.89
C ASN A 359 11.16 14.23 -21.35
N LYS A 360 10.11 14.23 -22.16
CA LYS A 360 8.76 14.51 -21.70
C LYS A 360 8.25 13.23 -21.02
N VAL A 361 7.53 13.38 -19.91
CA VAL A 361 6.95 12.26 -19.14
C VAL A 361 6.24 11.30 -20.09
N ALA A 362 6.63 10.01 -20.08
CA ALA A 362 6.15 9.01 -21.03
C ALA A 362 4.67 8.67 -20.85
N ASN A 363 4.07 8.98 -19.68
CA ASN A 363 2.69 8.63 -19.36
C ASN A 363 1.95 9.78 -18.65
N ASP A 364 0.85 10.24 -19.25
CA ASP A 364 -0.15 11.16 -18.67
C ASP A 364 -1.26 10.39 -17.90
N ILE A 365 -0.96 9.19 -17.38
CA ILE A 365 -1.92 8.49 -16.51
C ILE A 365 -1.94 9.25 -15.19
N GLU A 366 -3.02 9.99 -14.92
CA GLU A 366 -3.21 10.62 -13.63
C GLU A 366 -3.73 9.56 -12.65
N ILE A 367 -2.95 9.22 -11.63
CA ILE A 367 -3.28 8.24 -10.60
C ILE A 367 -3.18 8.93 -9.25
N TYR A 368 -4.15 8.67 -8.39
CA TYR A 368 -4.18 9.26 -7.06
C TYR A 368 -4.58 8.24 -6.00
N SER A 369 -4.13 8.49 -4.78
CA SER A 369 -4.56 7.78 -3.58
C SER A 369 -5.24 8.74 -2.60
N VAL A 370 -6.22 8.21 -1.88
CA VAL A 370 -7.00 8.98 -0.90
C VAL A 370 -6.72 8.44 0.50
N TRP A 371 -6.31 9.34 1.39
CA TRP A 371 -5.89 9.03 2.75
C TRP A 371 -6.83 9.70 3.74
N ARG A 372 -7.44 8.92 4.63
CA ARG A 372 -8.32 9.43 5.67
C ARG A 372 -7.51 9.86 6.90
N THR A 373 -7.84 11.02 7.44
CA THR A 373 -7.29 11.57 8.67
C THR A 373 -8.06 11.05 9.91
N PRO A 374 -7.54 11.25 11.13
CA PRO A 374 -8.27 10.91 12.37
C PRO A 374 -9.60 11.66 12.53
N LEU A 375 -9.78 12.81 11.87
CA LEU A 375 -11.05 13.55 11.84
C LEU A 375 -11.96 13.10 10.70
N ASN A 376 -11.71 11.94 10.09
CA ASN A 376 -12.43 11.37 8.95
C ASN A 376 -12.50 12.25 7.69
N THR A 377 -11.86 13.42 7.68
CA THR A 377 -11.54 14.15 6.45
C THR A 377 -10.52 13.37 5.64
N PHE A 378 -10.26 13.78 4.39
CA PHE A 378 -9.22 13.13 3.60
C PHE A 378 -8.19 14.10 3.03
N VAL A 379 -7.02 13.56 2.71
CA VAL A 379 -5.98 14.21 1.91
C VAL A 379 -5.65 13.32 0.72
N THR A 380 -5.44 13.94 -0.43
CA THR A 380 -5.13 13.27 -1.69
C THR A 380 -3.65 13.36 -2.03
N ASN A 381 -3.08 12.23 -2.45
CA ASN A 381 -1.77 12.14 -3.06
C ASN A 381 -1.92 11.83 -4.54
N CYS A 382 -1.41 12.68 -5.44
CA CYS A 382 -1.59 12.52 -6.88
C CYS A 382 -0.24 12.50 -7.60
N ASN A 383 -0.07 11.58 -8.54
CA ASN A 383 1.18 11.47 -9.29
C ASN A 383 1.46 12.69 -10.20
N SER A 384 0.42 13.42 -10.63
CA SER A 384 0.57 14.63 -11.47
C SER A 384 1.21 15.82 -10.73
N LYS A 385 1.17 15.80 -9.39
CA LYS A 385 1.81 16.79 -8.51
C LYS A 385 3.17 16.33 -7.98
N ASN A 386 3.49 15.05 -8.19
CA ASN A 386 4.61 14.36 -7.60
C ASN A 386 5.68 14.10 -8.67
N VAL A 387 6.60 15.05 -8.82
CA VAL A 387 7.70 14.94 -9.78
C VAL A 387 8.69 13.86 -9.33
N LEU A 388 9.26 13.14 -10.29
CA LEU A 388 10.39 12.23 -10.03
C LEU A 388 11.68 13.06 -9.95
N GLU A 389 12.59 12.65 -9.08
CA GLU A 389 13.87 13.32 -8.85
C GLU A 389 15.04 12.40 -9.20
N ASN A 390 16.20 12.99 -9.54
CA ASN A 390 17.47 12.32 -9.83
C ASN A 390 18.06 11.64 -8.57
N ASN A 391 17.38 10.62 -8.07
CA ASN A 391 17.70 9.98 -6.79
C ASN A 391 17.27 8.50 -6.81
N SER A 392 17.49 7.79 -5.71
CA SER A 392 17.10 6.39 -5.58
C SER A 392 15.59 6.17 -5.79
N VAL A 393 15.24 4.96 -6.22
CA VAL A 393 13.85 4.47 -6.28
C VAL A 393 13.16 4.65 -4.93
N ALA A 394 13.82 4.28 -3.82
CA ALA A 394 13.30 4.48 -2.47
C ALA A 394 13.00 5.95 -2.16
N TYR A 395 13.87 6.87 -2.58
CA TYR A 395 13.69 8.30 -2.35
C TYR A 395 12.46 8.82 -3.10
N ASN A 396 12.33 8.41 -4.37
CA ASN A 396 11.17 8.74 -5.17
C ASN A 396 9.88 8.18 -4.56
N ILE A 397 9.88 6.94 -4.07
CA ILE A 397 8.72 6.36 -3.38
C ILE A 397 8.39 7.15 -2.12
N ASN A 398 9.39 7.56 -1.32
CA ASN A 398 9.24 8.32 -0.08
C ASN A 398 8.56 9.70 -0.22
N ASN A 399 8.20 10.15 -1.43
CA ASN A 399 7.48 11.41 -1.65
C ASN A 399 8.17 12.66 -1.07
N ASN A 400 9.50 12.67 -0.96
CA ASN A 400 10.25 13.77 -0.34
C ASN A 400 9.81 14.07 1.11
N ILE A 401 9.27 13.07 1.81
CA ILE A 401 8.93 13.19 3.22
C ILE A 401 10.23 13.32 4.02
N LEU A 402 10.49 14.52 4.55
CA LEU A 402 11.74 14.85 5.24
C LEU A 402 12.02 13.96 6.44
N SER A 403 10.99 13.54 7.18
CA SER A 403 11.15 12.62 8.31
C SER A 403 11.63 11.22 7.90
N GLY A 404 11.54 10.88 6.61
CA GLY A 404 12.06 9.64 6.05
C GLY A 404 13.53 9.71 5.61
N LEU A 405 14.18 10.86 5.74
CA LEU A 405 15.57 11.08 5.34
C LEU A 405 16.49 11.10 6.56
N ASN A 406 17.72 10.62 6.40
CA ASN A 406 18.78 10.73 7.38
C ASN A 406 19.47 12.11 7.32
N GLU A 407 20.43 12.34 8.20
CA GLU A 407 21.20 13.60 8.27
C GLU A 407 21.95 13.95 6.97
N TYR A 408 22.19 12.98 6.09
CA TYR A 408 22.85 13.15 4.80
C TYR A 408 21.85 13.34 3.63
N GLY A 409 20.55 13.44 3.91
CA GLY A 409 19.50 13.56 2.88
C GLY A 409 19.18 12.26 2.14
N ASN A 410 19.73 11.12 2.57
CA ASN A 410 19.43 9.80 2.02
C ASN A 410 18.25 9.18 2.74
N VAL A 411 17.49 8.31 2.06
CA VAL A 411 16.39 7.56 2.70
C VAL A 411 16.92 6.72 3.85
N SER A 412 16.33 6.92 5.04
CA SER A 412 16.72 6.21 6.25
C SER A 412 16.51 4.70 6.11
N LYS A 413 17.23 3.90 6.91
CA LYS A 413 17.06 2.44 6.92
C LYS A 413 15.63 2.04 7.29
N ASP A 414 15.06 2.70 8.29
CA ASP A 414 13.70 2.41 8.77
C ASP A 414 12.65 2.73 7.71
N THR A 415 12.83 3.83 6.98
CA THR A 415 11.98 4.19 5.84
C THR A 415 12.09 3.18 4.71
N LYS A 416 13.29 2.70 4.38
CA LYS A 416 13.46 1.62 3.39
C LYS A 416 12.74 0.33 3.82
N VAL A 417 12.86 -0.05 5.10
CA VAL A 417 12.16 -1.22 5.65
C VAL A 417 10.64 -1.03 5.56
N ARG A 418 10.13 0.16 5.91
CA ARG A 418 8.70 0.48 5.77
C ARG A 418 8.22 0.36 4.32
N ILE A 419 8.97 0.90 3.36
CA ILE A 419 8.66 0.77 1.93
C ILE A 419 8.65 -0.71 1.53
N SER A 420 9.69 -1.47 1.87
CA SER A 420 9.76 -2.90 1.58
C SER A 420 8.58 -3.67 2.14
N ASN A 421 8.18 -3.41 3.39
CA ASN A 421 7.06 -4.09 4.02
C ASN A 421 5.73 -3.80 3.31
N ILE A 422 5.49 -2.56 2.88
CA ILE A 422 4.29 -2.19 2.12
C ILE A 422 4.28 -2.92 0.77
N LEU A 423 5.39 -2.90 0.03
CA LEU A 423 5.47 -3.53 -1.29
C LEU A 423 5.43 -5.06 -1.23
N GLN A 424 5.99 -5.64 -0.17
CA GLN A 424 5.95 -7.09 0.08
C GLN A 424 4.54 -7.55 0.49
N GLY A 425 3.76 -6.68 1.14
CA GLY A 425 2.38 -6.95 1.51
C GLY A 425 1.41 -7.02 0.32
N ILE A 426 1.82 -6.58 -0.87
CA ILE A 426 0.99 -6.60 -2.08
C ILE A 426 1.36 -7.84 -2.91
N GLN A 427 0.51 -8.86 -2.88
CA GLN A 427 0.66 -10.06 -3.70
C GLN A 427 0.24 -9.77 -5.15
N ILE A 428 1.08 -10.15 -6.11
CA ILE A 428 0.86 -9.92 -7.54
C ILE A 428 0.50 -11.24 -8.23
N PRO A 429 -0.67 -11.33 -8.89
CA PRO A 429 -1.04 -12.49 -9.70
C PRO A 429 -0.01 -12.78 -10.79
N LYS A 430 0.25 -14.06 -11.07
CA LYS A 430 1.26 -14.47 -12.05
C LYS A 430 1.05 -13.88 -13.44
N ILE A 431 -0.19 -13.74 -13.87
CA ILE A 431 -0.52 -13.13 -15.16
C ILE A 431 -0.09 -11.66 -15.21
N LEU A 432 -0.27 -10.91 -14.12
CA LEU A 432 0.15 -9.51 -14.01
C LEU A 432 1.67 -9.41 -13.94
N SER A 433 2.34 -10.30 -13.21
CA SER A 433 3.80 -10.41 -13.22
C SER A 433 4.32 -10.66 -14.65
N ALA A 434 3.68 -11.57 -15.40
CA ALA A 434 4.01 -11.82 -16.79
C ALA A 434 3.81 -10.58 -17.67
N MET A 435 2.70 -9.86 -17.52
CA MET A 435 2.43 -8.63 -18.28
C MET A 435 3.54 -7.58 -18.07
N ILE A 436 3.91 -7.35 -16.81
CA ILE A 436 4.94 -6.37 -16.44
C ILE A 436 6.31 -6.80 -16.96
N LEU A 437 6.73 -8.03 -16.66
CA LEU A 437 8.07 -8.51 -16.99
C LEU A 437 8.26 -8.68 -18.49
N CYS A 438 7.29 -9.26 -19.21
CA CYS A 438 7.36 -9.38 -20.67
C CYS A 438 7.49 -8.00 -21.32
N LYS A 439 6.72 -7.01 -20.87
CA LYS A 439 6.76 -5.67 -21.45
C LYS A 439 8.05 -4.93 -21.11
N TYR A 440 8.51 -5.07 -19.87
CA TYR A 440 9.80 -4.53 -19.42
C TYR A 440 10.97 -5.06 -20.27
N TYR A 441 11.09 -6.38 -20.39
CA TYR A 441 12.17 -7.01 -21.17
C TYR A 441 12.03 -6.74 -22.67
N GLU A 442 10.82 -6.70 -23.22
CA GLU A 442 10.60 -6.29 -24.61
C GLU A 442 11.21 -4.90 -24.87
N LEU A 443 10.93 -3.91 -24.02
CA LEU A 443 11.44 -2.55 -24.18
C LEU A 443 12.95 -2.45 -23.98
N ASP A 444 13.46 -3.08 -22.92
CA ASP A 444 14.87 -3.01 -22.54
C ASP A 444 15.78 -3.66 -23.60
N LEU A 445 15.43 -4.87 -24.02
CA LEU A 445 16.20 -5.62 -25.02
C LEU A 445 16.07 -4.99 -26.42
N THR A 446 14.91 -4.41 -26.76
CA THR A 446 14.72 -3.67 -28.03
C THR A 446 15.63 -2.44 -28.08
N LYS A 447 15.66 -1.65 -27.00
CA LYS A 447 16.52 -0.46 -26.90
C LYS A 447 17.99 -0.83 -27.10
N GLU A 448 18.42 -1.91 -26.46
CA GLU A 448 19.79 -2.39 -26.59
C GLU A 448 20.12 -2.83 -28.03
N LEU A 449 19.27 -3.63 -28.69
CA LEU A 449 19.54 -4.05 -30.07
C LEU A 449 19.60 -2.88 -31.03
N ILE A 450 18.71 -1.90 -30.90
CA ILE A 450 18.66 -0.72 -31.78
C ILE A 450 19.98 0.05 -31.73
N TYR A 451 20.58 0.19 -30.54
CA TYR A 451 21.90 0.80 -30.40
C TYR A 451 22.95 0.08 -31.27
N TYR A 452 22.99 -1.25 -31.22
CA TYR A 452 23.95 -2.02 -32.02
C TYR A 452 23.63 -2.07 -33.52
N PHE A 453 22.35 -2.09 -33.90
CA PHE A 453 21.93 -1.96 -35.30
C PHE A 453 22.41 -0.63 -35.89
N ASN A 454 22.16 0.48 -35.20
CA ASN A 454 22.58 1.80 -35.65
C ASN A 454 24.11 1.98 -35.64
N LYS A 455 24.80 1.36 -34.67
CA LYS A 455 26.27 1.35 -34.60
C LYS A 455 26.91 0.62 -35.79
N TYR A 456 26.30 -0.47 -36.26
CA TYR A 456 26.86 -1.34 -37.30
C TYR A 456 26.22 -1.19 -38.68
N GLN A 457 25.31 -0.23 -38.89
CA GLN A 457 24.63 0.02 -40.17
C GLN A 457 25.59 0.28 -41.35
N SER A 458 26.79 0.83 -41.08
CA SER A 458 27.80 1.08 -42.12
C SER A 458 28.61 -0.16 -42.52
N VAL A 459 28.62 -1.19 -41.66
CA VAL A 459 29.42 -2.41 -41.81
C VAL A 459 28.56 -3.60 -42.22
N VAL A 460 27.28 -3.62 -41.81
CA VAL A 460 26.30 -4.66 -42.14
C VAL A 460 25.20 -4.03 -42.98
N PRO A 461 25.25 -4.16 -44.33
CA PRO A 461 24.31 -3.50 -45.25
C PRO A 461 22.84 -3.86 -45.02
N GLU A 462 22.59 -5.02 -44.42
CA GLU A 462 21.25 -5.49 -44.06
C GLU A 462 20.62 -4.68 -42.91
N PHE A 463 21.41 -3.90 -42.17
CA PHE A 463 20.91 -3.05 -41.08
C PHE A 463 20.59 -1.66 -41.62
N GLY A 464 19.30 -1.37 -41.79
CA GLY A 464 18.82 -0.01 -42.00
C GLY A 464 18.79 0.80 -40.70
N GLY A 465 18.88 2.13 -40.81
CA GLY A 465 18.68 3.02 -39.67
C GLY A 465 17.30 2.79 -39.05
N THR A 466 17.26 2.48 -37.75
CA THR A 466 16.05 2.05 -37.05
C THR A 466 15.90 2.77 -35.72
N ASN A 467 14.67 2.86 -35.22
CA ASN A 467 14.37 3.44 -33.93
C ASN A 467 13.30 2.64 -33.18
N THR A 468 13.14 2.91 -31.89
CA THR A 468 12.22 2.19 -30.98
C THR A 468 10.75 2.37 -31.34
N SER A 469 10.44 3.28 -32.27
CA SER A 469 9.08 3.56 -32.71
C SER A 469 8.61 2.65 -33.85
N THR A 470 9.56 2.07 -34.60
CA THR A 470 9.28 1.36 -35.86
C THR A 470 9.69 -0.11 -35.86
N ALA A 471 10.57 -0.53 -34.95
CA ALA A 471 11.06 -1.91 -34.89
C ALA A 471 10.61 -2.64 -33.63
N SER A 472 10.12 -3.88 -33.80
CA SER A 472 9.87 -4.80 -32.69
C SER A 472 11.11 -5.66 -32.39
N LEU A 473 11.21 -6.18 -31.17
CA LEU A 473 12.30 -7.09 -30.80
C LEU A 473 12.37 -8.31 -31.73
N GLY A 474 11.21 -8.90 -32.03
CA GLY A 474 11.08 -10.05 -32.93
C GLY A 474 11.64 -9.78 -34.33
N ASP A 475 11.36 -8.59 -34.89
CA ASP A 475 11.87 -8.20 -36.20
C ASP A 475 13.40 -8.08 -36.18
N LEU A 476 13.97 -7.42 -35.15
CA LEU A 476 15.42 -7.22 -35.01
C LEU A 476 16.16 -8.56 -34.85
N VAL A 477 15.64 -9.45 -33.99
CA VAL A 477 16.19 -10.80 -33.80
C VAL A 477 16.11 -11.61 -35.10
N THR A 478 15.02 -11.47 -35.85
CA THR A 478 14.83 -12.15 -37.14
C THR A 478 15.81 -11.63 -38.19
N ILE A 479 16.05 -10.32 -38.25
CA ILE A 479 17.04 -9.73 -39.15
C ILE A 479 18.43 -10.27 -38.83
N ILE A 480 18.86 -10.27 -37.56
CA ILE A 480 20.17 -10.82 -37.16
C ILE A 480 20.29 -12.28 -37.60
N LYS A 481 19.29 -13.10 -37.31
CA LYS A 481 19.29 -14.53 -37.65
C LYS A 481 19.37 -14.76 -39.16
N ASN A 482 18.61 -14.02 -39.94
CA ASN A 482 18.60 -14.13 -41.40
C ASN A 482 19.94 -13.67 -42.00
N THR A 483 20.53 -12.58 -41.49
CA THR A 483 21.85 -12.11 -41.93
C THR A 483 22.94 -13.11 -41.57
N GLN A 484 22.91 -13.68 -40.36
CA GLN A 484 23.85 -14.72 -39.94
C GLN A 484 23.79 -15.95 -40.85
N GLN A 485 22.58 -16.39 -41.19
CA GLN A 485 22.37 -17.50 -42.11
C GLN A 485 22.90 -17.18 -43.51
N ALA A 486 22.56 -15.99 -44.05
CA ALA A 486 23.02 -15.56 -45.36
C ALA A 486 24.55 -15.48 -45.46
N TYR A 487 25.22 -15.01 -44.41
CA TYR A 487 26.68 -14.94 -44.35
C TYR A 487 27.30 -16.33 -44.25
N THR A 488 26.70 -17.23 -43.46
CA THR A 488 27.12 -18.63 -43.37
C THR A 488 27.01 -19.32 -44.73
N ASP A 489 25.91 -19.13 -45.45
CA ASP A 489 25.70 -19.69 -46.79
C ASP A 489 26.66 -19.11 -47.82
N PHE A 490 26.97 -17.81 -47.72
CA PHE A 490 27.97 -17.14 -48.55
C PHE A 490 29.37 -17.72 -48.33
N ASN A 491 29.82 -17.84 -47.07
CA ASN A 491 31.13 -18.39 -46.71
C ASN A 491 31.26 -19.87 -47.12
N ASN A 492 30.21 -20.67 -46.89
CA ASN A 492 30.15 -22.06 -47.37
C ASN A 492 30.27 -22.16 -48.89
N ASN A 493 29.65 -21.24 -49.64
CA ASN A 493 29.76 -21.19 -51.09
C ASN A 493 31.16 -20.74 -51.57
N LEU A 494 31.82 -19.82 -50.86
CA LEU A 494 33.22 -19.46 -51.11
C LEU A 494 34.14 -20.68 -50.98
N MET A 495 34.01 -21.44 -49.88
CA MET A 495 34.77 -22.66 -49.68
C MET A 495 34.49 -23.72 -50.76
N LYS A 496 33.21 -23.93 -51.11
CA LYS A 496 32.84 -24.83 -52.21
C LYS A 496 33.50 -24.41 -53.53
N LYS A 497 33.44 -23.14 -53.90
CA LYS A 497 34.05 -22.63 -55.14
C LYS A 497 35.58 -22.82 -55.18
N ALA A 498 36.25 -22.65 -54.04
CA ALA A 498 37.69 -22.91 -53.94
C ALA A 498 38.05 -24.40 -54.04
N SER A 499 37.16 -25.29 -53.60
CA SER A 499 37.38 -26.75 -53.65
C SER A 499 37.20 -27.38 -55.05
N PHE A 500 36.56 -26.68 -56.00
CA PHE A 500 36.38 -27.14 -57.38
C PHE A 500 37.47 -26.57 -58.30
N SER A 501 38.52 -27.34 -58.56
CA SER A 501 39.47 -27.10 -59.66
C SER A 501 39.06 -27.89 -60.91
N LEU A 502 38.40 -27.24 -61.87
CA LEU A 502 38.22 -27.81 -63.21
C LEU A 502 39.54 -27.71 -63.98
N LYS A 503 40.00 -28.82 -64.57
CA LYS A 503 41.16 -28.84 -65.47
C LYS A 503 40.95 -27.80 -66.60
N GLY A 504 41.64 -26.67 -66.51
CA GLY A 504 41.65 -25.62 -67.55
C GLY A 504 41.23 -24.22 -67.11
N SER A 505 40.63 -24.03 -65.92
CA SER A 505 40.33 -22.69 -65.36
C SER A 505 41.28 -22.35 -64.21
N LYS A 506 41.61 -21.05 -64.04
CA LYS A 506 42.41 -20.59 -62.89
C LYS A 506 41.67 -20.97 -61.59
N PRO A 507 42.30 -21.70 -60.65
CA PRO A 507 41.67 -22.06 -59.39
C PRO A 507 41.30 -20.80 -58.62
N TYR A 508 40.08 -20.76 -58.09
CA TYR A 508 39.69 -19.73 -57.13
C TYR A 508 40.48 -19.99 -55.84
N VAL A 509 41.38 -19.08 -55.46
CA VAL A 509 42.13 -19.17 -54.20
C VAL A 509 41.22 -18.64 -53.11
N TYR A 510 40.87 -19.48 -52.15
CA TYR A 510 40.13 -19.05 -50.97
C TYR A 510 40.95 -18.03 -50.18
N ASP A 511 40.37 -16.86 -49.93
CA ASP A 511 40.88 -15.86 -49.00
C ASP A 511 39.90 -15.72 -47.83
N ALA A 512 40.40 -15.91 -46.61
CA ALA A 512 39.61 -15.74 -45.39
C ALA A 512 39.14 -14.28 -45.21
N ASN A 513 39.82 -13.31 -45.85
CA ASN A 513 39.42 -11.91 -45.82
C ASN A 513 38.14 -11.62 -46.62
N ASP A 514 37.76 -12.53 -47.54
CA ASP A 514 36.50 -12.42 -48.29
C ASP A 514 35.28 -12.91 -47.48
N GLU A 515 35.51 -13.55 -46.33
CA GLU A 515 34.43 -14.03 -45.49
C GLU A 515 33.62 -12.89 -44.89
N LYS A 516 32.31 -13.09 -44.82
CA LYS A 516 31.40 -12.18 -44.15
C LYS A 516 31.08 -12.69 -42.75
N HIS A 517 31.22 -11.82 -41.76
CA HIS A 517 30.94 -12.13 -40.36
C HIS A 517 30.12 -11.02 -39.73
N LEU A 518 29.20 -11.39 -38.85
CA LEU A 518 28.56 -10.41 -37.99
C LEU A 518 29.56 -9.91 -36.93
N PRO A 519 29.49 -8.64 -36.50
CA PRO A 519 30.38 -8.10 -35.48
C PRO A 519 30.34 -8.95 -34.18
N PRO A 520 31.48 -9.35 -33.59
CA PRO A 520 31.51 -10.21 -32.42
C PRO A 520 30.72 -9.67 -31.23
N SER A 521 30.77 -8.36 -31.01
CA SER A 521 29.98 -7.70 -29.96
C SER A 521 28.46 -7.79 -30.20
N LEU A 522 27.99 -7.76 -31.45
CA LEU A 522 26.58 -7.96 -31.75
C LEU A 522 26.15 -9.40 -31.46
N LEU A 523 26.98 -10.38 -31.83
CA LEU A 523 26.71 -11.79 -31.54
C LEU A 523 26.66 -12.07 -30.04
N LEU A 524 27.56 -11.45 -29.26
CA LEU A 524 27.55 -11.56 -27.79
C LEU A 524 26.24 -11.02 -27.21
N ILE A 525 25.79 -9.86 -27.67
CA ILE A 525 24.54 -9.24 -27.22
C ILE A 525 23.33 -10.06 -27.67
N TYR A 526 23.31 -10.55 -28.91
CA TYR A 526 22.28 -11.43 -29.42
C TYR A 526 22.15 -12.72 -28.58
N ASN A 527 23.26 -13.36 -28.25
CA ASN A 527 23.26 -14.54 -27.39
C ASN A 527 22.75 -14.20 -25.98
N ARG A 528 23.20 -13.10 -25.39
CA ARG A 528 22.73 -12.64 -24.07
C ARG A 528 21.24 -12.33 -24.06
N ILE A 529 20.70 -11.78 -25.15
CA ILE A 529 19.26 -11.55 -25.31
C ILE A 529 18.50 -12.86 -25.33
N ASN A 530 18.96 -13.86 -26.09
CA ASN A 530 18.34 -15.18 -26.10
C ASN A 530 18.39 -15.83 -24.71
N ASP A 531 19.53 -15.73 -24.01
CA ASP A 531 19.65 -16.22 -22.63
C ASP A 531 18.67 -15.50 -21.69
N ASN A 532 18.57 -14.17 -21.79
CA ASN A 532 17.62 -13.39 -21.01
C ASN A 532 16.18 -13.83 -21.25
N LEU A 533 15.78 -14.02 -22.51
CA LEU A 533 14.44 -14.48 -22.89
C LEU A 533 14.10 -15.84 -22.26
N LEU A 534 15.07 -16.77 -22.22
CA LEU A 534 14.91 -18.08 -21.57
C LEU A 534 14.72 -17.98 -20.05
N THR A 535 15.24 -16.94 -19.40
CA THR A 535 15.07 -16.75 -17.95
C THR A 535 13.77 -16.05 -17.54
N ILE A 536 13.01 -15.47 -18.48
CA ILE A 536 11.82 -14.67 -18.15
C ILE A 536 10.75 -15.54 -17.48
N SER A 537 10.50 -16.75 -17.99
CA SER A 537 9.54 -17.70 -17.41
C SER A 537 9.86 -18.01 -15.95
N ILE A 538 11.12 -18.36 -15.66
CA ILE A 538 11.61 -18.62 -14.30
C ILE A 538 11.43 -17.38 -13.41
N LYS A 539 11.70 -16.18 -13.94
CA LYS A 539 11.48 -14.93 -13.19
C LYS A 539 9.99 -14.71 -12.88
N ILE A 540 9.08 -14.97 -13.82
CA ILE A 540 7.63 -14.89 -13.61
C ILE A 540 7.18 -15.87 -12.51
N GLU A 541 7.63 -17.13 -12.59
CA GLU A 541 7.28 -18.17 -11.62
C GLU A 541 7.76 -17.84 -10.21
N ASN A 542 8.88 -17.14 -10.05
CA ASN A 542 9.42 -16.75 -8.76
C ASN A 542 8.93 -15.39 -8.24
N THR A 543 8.18 -14.63 -9.04
CA THR A 543 7.67 -13.30 -8.64
C THR A 543 6.32 -13.42 -7.96
N ASN A 544 6.21 -13.01 -6.70
CA ASN A 544 4.96 -13.10 -5.92
C ASN A 544 4.48 -11.74 -5.42
N THR A 545 5.38 -10.78 -5.22
CA THR A 545 5.04 -9.50 -4.60
C THR A 545 5.39 -8.31 -5.49
N LEU A 546 4.83 -7.13 -5.19
CA LEU A 546 5.22 -5.90 -5.87
C LEU A 546 6.69 -5.55 -5.60
N LEU A 547 7.23 -5.94 -4.44
CA LEU A 547 8.65 -5.79 -4.15
C LEU A 547 9.53 -6.64 -5.08
N ASP A 548 9.12 -7.87 -5.40
CA ASP A 548 9.83 -8.73 -6.35
C ASP A 548 9.86 -8.09 -7.75
N ILE A 549 8.73 -7.52 -8.19
CA ILE A 549 8.66 -6.76 -9.44
C ILE A 549 9.63 -5.59 -9.41
N VAL A 550 9.64 -4.77 -8.35
CA VAL A 550 10.57 -3.65 -8.20
C VAL A 550 12.03 -4.11 -8.25
N ASN A 551 12.36 -5.22 -7.59
CA ASN A 551 13.73 -5.75 -7.60
C ASN A 551 14.15 -6.34 -8.96
N LEU A 552 13.20 -6.73 -9.80
CA LEU A 552 13.48 -7.25 -11.15
C LEU A 552 13.56 -6.16 -12.21
N VAL A 553 12.70 -5.14 -12.13
CA VAL A 553 12.66 -4.04 -13.12
C VAL A 553 13.66 -2.93 -12.81
N PHE A 554 14.26 -2.92 -11.62
CA PHE A 554 15.34 -2.02 -11.23
C PHE A 554 16.56 -2.84 -10.79
N GLU A 555 17.70 -2.72 -11.48
CA GLU A 555 18.90 -3.57 -11.26
C GLU A 555 19.46 -3.58 -9.83
N ASN A 556 19.16 -2.55 -9.03
CA ASN A 556 19.52 -2.45 -7.60
C ASN A 556 18.30 -2.30 -6.69
N GLY A 557 17.12 -2.72 -7.17
CA GLY A 557 15.83 -2.58 -6.50
C GLY A 557 15.58 -1.17 -6.00
N LEU A 558 15.23 -1.05 -4.72
CA LEU A 558 14.99 0.22 -4.05
C LEU A 558 16.18 1.19 -4.02
N SER A 559 17.41 0.70 -4.22
CA SER A 559 18.62 1.54 -4.23
C SER A 559 19.05 1.98 -5.64
N ALA A 560 18.36 1.51 -6.69
CA ALA A 560 18.64 1.96 -8.06
C ALA A 560 18.42 3.46 -8.18
N ARG A 561 19.36 4.17 -8.83
CA ARG A 561 19.25 5.61 -9.08
C ARG A 561 18.41 5.84 -10.33
N VAL A 562 17.47 6.77 -10.23
CA VAL A 562 16.61 7.23 -11.33
C VAL A 562 17.25 8.46 -11.95
N ALA A 563 17.25 8.53 -13.28
CA ALA A 563 17.61 9.73 -14.04
C ALA A 563 16.38 10.32 -14.73
N VAL A 564 16.11 11.59 -14.46
CA VAL A 564 15.04 12.40 -15.04
C VAL A 564 15.57 13.32 -16.14
N ASP A 565 16.87 13.62 -16.10
CA ASP A 565 17.60 14.43 -17.07
C ASP A 565 19.02 13.89 -17.33
N SER A 566 19.79 14.62 -18.13
CA SER A 566 21.19 14.29 -18.47
C SER A 566 22.12 14.26 -17.27
N ASP A 567 21.89 15.12 -16.28
CA ASP A 567 22.73 15.21 -15.09
C ASP A 567 22.53 13.95 -14.23
N GLY A 568 21.29 13.50 -14.09
CA GLY A 568 20.97 12.22 -13.47
C GLY A 568 21.64 11.03 -14.14
N ILE A 569 21.77 11.01 -15.47
CA ILE A 569 22.51 9.97 -16.20
C ILE A 569 24.00 10.04 -15.88
N ALA A 570 24.59 11.25 -15.88
CA ALA A 570 26.00 11.46 -15.54
C ALA A 570 26.32 11.01 -14.10
N GLU A 571 25.34 11.08 -13.19
CA GLU A 571 25.44 10.57 -11.82
C GLU A 571 25.22 9.05 -11.68
N GLY A 572 25.11 8.33 -12.79
CA GLY A 572 24.89 6.88 -12.84
C GLY A 572 23.43 6.46 -12.66
N GLY A 573 22.48 7.37 -12.89
CA GLY A 573 21.05 7.08 -12.86
C GLY A 573 20.54 6.39 -14.14
N LEU A 574 19.55 5.53 -13.97
CA LEU A 574 18.87 4.84 -15.05
C LEU A 574 17.74 5.72 -15.62
N LEU A 575 17.75 5.90 -16.95
CA LEU A 575 16.65 6.50 -17.67
C LEU A 575 15.47 5.52 -17.75
N LEU A 576 14.34 5.89 -17.13
CA LEU A 576 13.20 4.99 -17.00
C LEU A 576 12.49 4.74 -18.33
N ASN A 577 12.13 3.48 -18.58
CA ASN A 577 11.14 3.13 -19.60
C ASN A 577 9.71 3.31 -19.06
N GLU A 578 8.70 3.20 -19.93
CA GLU A 578 7.29 3.42 -19.57
C GLU A 578 6.80 2.50 -18.44
N ILE A 579 7.29 1.27 -18.35
CA ILE A 579 6.89 0.30 -17.32
C ILE A 579 7.54 0.64 -15.99
N GLN A 580 8.83 0.97 -15.99
CA GLN A 580 9.52 1.43 -14.79
C GLN A 580 8.90 2.71 -14.23
N ASP A 581 8.58 3.69 -15.09
CA ASP A 581 7.91 4.94 -14.69
C ASP A 581 6.51 4.65 -14.11
N THR A 582 5.72 3.77 -14.75
CA THR A 582 4.39 3.37 -14.27
C THR A 582 4.45 2.70 -12.90
N VAL A 583 5.33 1.69 -12.75
CA VAL A 583 5.51 0.97 -11.47
C VAL A 583 5.99 1.92 -10.39
N LEU A 584 6.95 2.81 -10.68
CA LEU A 584 7.48 3.76 -9.71
C LEU A 584 6.42 4.78 -9.27
N ARG A 585 5.64 5.33 -10.21
CA ARG A 585 4.55 6.27 -9.91
C ARG A 585 3.47 5.62 -9.06
N LEU A 586 3.12 4.36 -9.32
CA LEU A 586 2.19 3.60 -8.49
C LEU A 586 2.75 3.38 -7.10
N CYS A 587 4.00 2.94 -6.96
CA CYS A 587 4.63 2.76 -5.64
C CYS A 587 4.66 4.09 -4.85
N LYS A 588 4.91 5.21 -5.54
CA LYS A 588 4.98 6.56 -4.97
C LYS A 588 3.65 6.99 -4.35
N ILE A 589 2.49 6.65 -4.94
CA ILE A 589 1.19 7.01 -4.35
C ILE A 589 0.76 6.08 -3.19
N LEU A 590 1.47 4.99 -2.92
CA LEU A 590 1.20 4.10 -1.78
C LEU A 590 1.73 4.65 -0.44
N LEU A 591 2.52 5.72 -0.48
CA LEU A 591 2.90 6.45 0.71
C LEU A 591 2.04 7.70 0.90
N PRO A 592 1.91 8.18 2.15
CA PRO A 592 1.23 9.44 2.45
C PRO A 592 1.72 10.59 1.57
N PRO A 593 0.87 11.59 1.29
CA PRO A 593 1.30 12.77 0.55
C PRO A 593 2.34 13.57 1.36
N ASN A 594 3.21 14.31 0.66
CA ASN A 594 4.11 15.29 1.29
C ASN A 594 3.35 16.51 1.86
N TYR A 595 2.05 16.63 1.53
CA TYR A 595 1.20 17.64 2.15
C TYR A 595 0.89 17.26 3.59
N GLN A 596 1.20 18.16 4.52
CA GLN A 596 0.97 17.98 5.95
C GLN A 596 -0.52 17.86 6.26
N ALA A 597 -0.92 16.75 6.87
CA ALA A 597 -2.23 16.60 7.47
C ALA A 597 -2.24 17.21 8.88
N TYR A 598 -3.37 17.78 9.29
CA TYR A 598 -3.51 18.47 10.57
C TYR A 598 -4.72 17.96 11.35
N THR A 599 -4.61 18.01 12.67
CA THR A 599 -5.72 17.86 13.61
C THR A 599 -5.79 19.08 14.53
N ILE A 600 -6.89 19.26 15.26
CA ILE A 600 -7.11 20.43 16.12
C ILE A 600 -6.59 20.12 17.52
N LYS A 601 -5.83 21.06 18.09
CA LYS A 601 -5.34 20.97 19.47
C LYS A 601 -6.48 21.05 20.48
N ASP A 602 -6.42 20.20 21.51
CA ASP A 602 -7.43 20.17 22.58
C ASP A 602 -7.59 21.52 23.29
N GLU A 603 -6.50 22.27 23.46
CA GLU A 603 -6.50 23.59 24.10
C GLU A 603 -7.22 24.68 23.29
N CYS A 604 -7.47 24.45 22.00
CA CYS A 604 -8.24 25.35 21.15
C CYS A 604 -9.74 25.00 21.07
N LEU A 605 -10.15 23.86 21.66
CA LEU A 605 -11.54 23.43 21.68
C LEU A 605 -12.29 24.03 22.87
N GLY A 606 -13.45 24.64 22.60
CA GLY A 606 -14.16 25.44 23.60
C GLY A 606 -14.78 24.65 24.77
N THR A 607 -15.25 23.42 24.55
CA THR A 607 -16.03 22.67 25.57
C THR A 607 -15.76 21.17 25.65
N PHE A 608 -15.09 20.56 24.67
CA PHE A 608 -14.78 19.12 24.65
C PHE A 608 -13.40 18.88 24.06
N GLY A 609 -12.51 18.20 24.80
CA GLY A 609 -11.27 17.65 24.25
C GLY A 609 -11.54 16.39 23.44
N LEU A 610 -10.66 16.05 22.50
CA LEU A 610 -10.71 14.78 21.77
C LEU A 610 -10.13 13.68 22.66
N ASP A 611 -10.91 12.62 22.93
CA ASP A 611 -10.41 11.43 23.64
C ASP A 611 -9.53 10.59 22.69
N LYS A 612 -8.22 10.86 22.70
CA LYS A 612 -7.24 10.24 21.80
C LYS A 612 -7.13 8.72 22.01
N GLU A 613 -7.13 8.22 23.25
CA GLU A 613 -7.07 6.76 23.51
C GLU A 613 -8.29 6.07 22.89
N ARG A 614 -9.47 6.67 23.06
CA ARG A 614 -10.69 6.13 22.48
C ARG A 614 -10.67 6.16 20.95
N GLN A 615 -10.11 7.21 20.33
CA GLN A 615 -9.95 7.26 18.87
C GLN A 615 -9.04 6.16 18.34
N GLU A 616 -7.90 5.89 19.00
CA GLU A 616 -7.00 4.79 18.64
C GLU A 616 -7.71 3.43 18.69
N ILE A 617 -8.50 3.20 19.73
CA ILE A 617 -9.25 1.96 19.89
C ILE A 617 -10.36 1.82 18.85
N ILE A 618 -11.05 2.92 18.51
CA ILE A 618 -12.03 2.91 17.42
C ILE A 618 -11.33 2.58 16.09
N LYS A 619 -10.16 3.17 15.82
CA LYS A 619 -9.36 2.88 14.61
C LYS A 619 -8.94 1.41 14.54
N GLU A 620 -8.51 0.83 15.66
CA GLU A 620 -8.18 -0.60 15.75
C GLU A 620 -9.42 -1.46 15.48
N LEU A 621 -10.55 -1.15 16.13
CA LEU A 621 -11.81 -1.88 15.91
C LEU A 621 -12.28 -1.81 14.45
N THR A 622 -12.24 -0.63 13.82
CA THR A 622 -12.54 -0.48 12.40
C THR A 622 -11.66 -1.38 11.55
N THR A 623 -10.35 -1.41 11.83
CA THR A 623 -9.40 -2.23 11.06
C THR A 623 -9.75 -3.72 11.14
N VAL A 624 -10.07 -4.21 12.33
CA VAL A 624 -10.42 -5.62 12.52
C VAL A 624 -11.76 -5.97 11.89
N ILE A 625 -12.76 -5.07 11.95
CA ILE A 625 -14.05 -5.23 11.28
C ILE A 625 -13.89 -5.22 9.76
N ASP A 626 -13.02 -4.36 9.21
CA ASP A 626 -12.77 -4.32 7.76
C ASP A 626 -12.13 -5.63 7.27
N THR A 627 -11.19 -6.21 8.03
CA THR A 627 -10.63 -7.54 7.72
C THR A 627 -11.71 -8.60 7.70
N TYR A 628 -12.65 -8.57 8.65
CA TYR A 628 -13.79 -9.48 8.69
C TYR A 628 -14.72 -9.30 7.47
N ASN A 629 -15.04 -8.04 7.14
CA ASN A 629 -15.89 -7.71 6.00
C ASN A 629 -15.24 -8.14 4.68
N LYS A 630 -13.93 -7.95 4.54
CA LYS A 630 -13.16 -8.38 3.36
C LYS A 630 -13.27 -9.89 3.14
N ALA A 631 -13.05 -10.69 4.19
CA ALA A 631 -13.19 -12.14 4.08
C ALA A 631 -14.62 -12.55 3.69
N ASN A 632 -15.65 -11.90 4.26
CA ASN A 632 -17.03 -12.19 3.90
C ASN A 632 -17.38 -11.80 2.46
N ASP A 633 -16.90 -10.65 1.98
CA ASP A 633 -17.12 -10.19 0.61
C ASP A 633 -16.42 -11.13 -0.39
N GLU A 634 -15.23 -11.65 -0.07
CA GLU A 634 -14.53 -12.67 -0.86
C GLU A 634 -15.33 -13.98 -0.95
N ILE A 635 -15.80 -14.50 0.19
CA ILE A 635 -16.65 -15.70 0.27
C ILE A 635 -17.94 -15.53 -0.53
N ALA A 636 -18.56 -14.36 -0.47
CA ALA A 636 -19.79 -14.05 -1.18
C ALA A 636 -19.58 -13.98 -2.70
N THR A 637 -18.38 -13.62 -3.15
CA THR A 637 -18.06 -13.43 -4.57
C THR A 637 -17.67 -14.74 -5.26
N ASP A 638 -17.08 -15.70 -4.55
CA ASP A 638 -16.79 -17.04 -5.07
C ASP A 638 -17.41 -18.19 -4.23
N PRO A 639 -18.75 -18.33 -4.25
CA PRO A 639 -19.45 -19.31 -3.42
C PRO A 639 -19.13 -20.77 -3.82
N ASN A 640 -18.62 -21.01 -5.03
CA ASN A 640 -18.30 -22.36 -5.50
C ASN A 640 -17.02 -22.87 -4.83
N THR A 641 -15.97 -22.06 -4.80
CA THR A 641 -14.69 -22.38 -4.15
C THR A 641 -14.87 -22.60 -2.65
N TYR A 642 -15.67 -21.77 -1.99
CA TYR A 642 -15.87 -21.82 -0.54
C TYR A 642 -17.01 -22.73 -0.06
N SER A 643 -17.68 -23.44 -0.98
CA SER A 643 -18.86 -24.27 -0.67
C SER A 643 -18.61 -25.37 0.37
N SER A 644 -17.43 -25.98 0.35
CA SER A 644 -17.02 -27.07 1.25
C SER A 644 -16.79 -26.62 2.70
N VAL A 645 -16.48 -25.34 2.91
CA VAL A 645 -16.18 -24.77 4.24
C VAL A 645 -17.25 -23.80 4.74
N ALA A 646 -18.24 -23.44 3.91
CA ALA A 646 -19.28 -22.48 4.24
C ALA A 646 -20.02 -22.78 5.55
N THR A 647 -20.29 -24.05 5.86
CA THR A 647 -20.94 -24.45 7.11
C THR A 647 -20.07 -24.15 8.33
N ASN A 648 -18.77 -24.39 8.25
CA ASN A 648 -17.84 -24.10 9.35
C ASN A 648 -17.76 -22.59 9.60
N ILE A 649 -17.68 -21.79 8.54
CA ILE A 649 -17.66 -20.33 8.64
C ILE A 649 -18.93 -19.81 9.31
N ARG A 650 -20.12 -20.30 8.91
CA ARG A 650 -21.40 -19.91 9.55
C ARG A 650 -21.46 -20.28 11.04
N ASN A 651 -20.90 -21.43 11.43
CA ASN A 651 -20.84 -21.82 12.83
C ASN A 651 -19.97 -20.85 13.65
N TYR A 652 -18.83 -20.44 13.12
CA TYR A 652 -17.98 -19.43 13.76
C TYR A 652 -18.64 -18.04 13.79
N GLN A 653 -19.34 -17.63 12.73
CA GLN A 653 -20.14 -16.39 12.73
C GLN A 653 -21.21 -16.42 13.82
N SER A 654 -21.94 -17.52 13.96
CA SER A 654 -22.96 -17.69 15.02
C SER A 654 -22.34 -17.65 16.42
N TYR A 655 -21.16 -18.24 16.60
CA TYR A 655 -20.42 -18.18 17.86
C TYR A 655 -19.94 -16.75 18.16
N MET A 656 -19.43 -16.04 17.16
CA MET A 656 -19.04 -14.63 17.27
C MET A 656 -20.24 -13.78 17.70
N ASP A 657 -21.38 -13.90 17.02
CA ASP A 657 -22.61 -13.15 17.36
C ASP A 657 -23.05 -13.42 18.80
N SER A 658 -22.92 -14.66 19.28
CA SER A 658 -23.19 -15.00 20.68
C SER A 658 -22.25 -14.27 21.65
N GLN A 659 -20.94 -14.22 21.36
CA GLN A 659 -19.95 -13.50 22.18
C GLN A 659 -20.19 -11.98 22.16
N VAL A 660 -20.52 -11.41 21.00
CA VAL A 660 -20.89 -9.99 20.88
C VAL A 660 -22.15 -9.71 21.70
N GLY A 661 -23.16 -10.57 21.63
CA GLY A 661 -24.39 -10.46 22.42
C GLY A 661 -24.15 -10.54 23.93
N GLN A 662 -23.25 -11.41 24.38
CA GLN A 662 -22.85 -11.46 25.80
C GLN A 662 -22.16 -10.16 26.25
N LEU A 663 -21.32 -9.57 25.39
CA LEU A 663 -20.56 -8.37 25.71
C LEU A 663 -21.40 -7.09 25.65
N CYS A 664 -22.33 -6.99 24.70
CA CYS A 664 -23.02 -5.76 24.33
C CYS A 664 -24.55 -5.84 24.41
N GLY A 665 -25.13 -6.97 24.78
CA GLY A 665 -26.58 -7.21 24.72
C GLY A 665 -27.47 -6.32 25.58
N TYR A 666 -26.89 -5.57 26.52
CA TYR A 666 -27.60 -4.57 27.32
C TYR A 666 -27.68 -3.19 26.62
N ILE A 667 -26.99 -2.99 25.49
CA ILE A 667 -27.12 -1.80 24.63
C ILE A 667 -28.24 -2.08 23.63
N ASP A 668 -29.23 -1.20 23.58
CA ASP A 668 -30.32 -1.30 22.61
C ASP A 668 -29.77 -1.23 21.18
N ASN A 669 -30.19 -2.18 20.33
CA ASN A 669 -29.75 -2.30 18.94
C ASN A 669 -28.23 -2.37 18.77
N TYR A 670 -27.51 -2.99 19.73
CA TYR A 670 -26.05 -3.05 19.72
C TYR A 670 -25.45 -3.54 18.40
N GLN A 671 -26.05 -4.54 17.75
CA GLN A 671 -25.53 -5.08 16.48
C GLN A 671 -25.57 -4.00 15.39
N THR A 672 -26.69 -3.27 15.27
CA THR A 672 -26.83 -2.15 14.33
C THR A 672 -25.84 -1.04 14.66
N LYS A 673 -25.64 -0.74 15.94
CA LYS A 673 -24.70 0.30 16.38
C LYS A 673 -23.25 -0.09 16.07
N ILE A 674 -22.84 -1.33 16.33
CA ILE A 674 -21.51 -1.85 15.96
C ILE A 674 -21.33 -1.82 14.44
N ASN A 675 -22.30 -2.33 13.69
CA ASN A 675 -22.27 -2.35 12.22
C ASN A 675 -22.20 -0.95 11.61
N ASN A 676 -22.74 0.06 12.29
CA ASN A 676 -22.73 1.45 11.87
C ASN A 676 -21.60 2.28 12.53
N MET A 677 -20.70 1.65 13.30
CA MET A 677 -19.67 2.33 14.09
C MET A 677 -20.21 3.45 15.00
N ASP A 678 -21.47 3.33 15.43
CA ASP A 678 -22.12 4.16 16.43
C ASP A 678 -21.68 3.71 17.83
N LEU A 679 -20.50 4.17 18.22
CA LEU A 679 -19.85 3.66 19.42
C LEU A 679 -20.00 4.55 20.64
N GLU A 680 -20.84 5.61 20.61
CA GLU A 680 -20.96 6.58 21.72
C GLU A 680 -21.36 5.92 23.05
N GLU A 681 -22.28 4.97 23.02
CA GLU A 681 -22.75 4.23 24.21
C GLU A 681 -21.80 3.10 24.64
N PHE A 682 -20.78 2.82 23.83
CA PHE A 682 -19.83 1.74 24.08
C PHE A 682 -18.65 2.26 24.90
N THR A 683 -18.50 1.75 26.12
CA THR A 683 -17.32 2.04 26.94
C THR A 683 -16.04 1.50 26.28
N THR A 684 -14.91 2.16 26.49
CA THR A 684 -13.60 1.79 25.96
C THR A 684 -13.24 0.31 26.19
N THR A 685 -13.52 -0.23 27.38
CA THR A 685 -13.30 -1.66 27.70
C THR A 685 -14.08 -2.61 26.80
N ARG A 686 -15.30 -2.23 26.39
CA ARG A 686 -16.15 -3.05 25.51
C ARG A 686 -15.67 -2.99 24.08
N LEU A 687 -15.18 -1.83 23.63
CA LEU A 687 -14.51 -1.73 22.34
C LEU A 687 -13.28 -2.66 22.26
N LYS A 688 -12.43 -2.69 23.31
CA LYS A 688 -11.32 -3.65 23.44
C LYS A 688 -11.81 -5.11 23.42
N GLY A 689 -12.96 -5.39 24.04
CA GLY A 689 -13.61 -6.71 23.98
C GLY A 689 -14.07 -7.10 22.57
N LEU A 690 -14.69 -6.18 21.83
CA LEU A 690 -15.10 -6.38 20.44
C LEU A 690 -13.89 -6.66 19.54
N ILE A 691 -12.81 -5.89 19.67
CA ILE A 691 -11.55 -6.12 18.95
C ILE A 691 -11.08 -7.56 19.13
N LYS A 692 -11.06 -8.06 20.37
CA LYS A 692 -10.66 -9.44 20.65
C LYS A 692 -11.57 -10.48 19.98
N ILE A 693 -12.89 -10.25 20.00
CA ILE A 693 -13.87 -11.16 19.39
C ILE A 693 -13.66 -11.21 17.86
N TYR A 694 -13.59 -10.07 17.19
CA TYR A 694 -13.40 -10.03 15.74
C TYR A 694 -12.00 -10.54 15.32
N ASN A 695 -10.94 -10.28 16.09
CA ASN A 695 -9.62 -10.84 15.81
C ASN A 695 -9.62 -12.37 15.84
N ASN A 696 -10.26 -12.96 16.86
CA ASN A 696 -10.41 -14.42 16.93
C ASN A 696 -11.18 -14.96 15.72
N MET A 697 -12.23 -14.25 15.28
CA MET A 697 -12.99 -14.61 14.09
C MET A 697 -12.12 -14.57 12.83
N ASN A 698 -11.37 -13.49 12.62
CA ASN A 698 -10.49 -13.32 11.47
C ASN A 698 -9.44 -14.44 11.40
N ILE A 699 -8.82 -14.79 12.53
CA ILE A 699 -7.85 -15.90 12.60
C ILE A 699 -8.50 -17.23 12.20
N ASN A 700 -9.71 -17.51 12.70
CA ASN A 700 -10.42 -18.75 12.38
C ASN A 700 -10.81 -18.82 10.90
N VAL A 701 -11.33 -17.73 10.33
CA VAL A 701 -11.72 -17.67 8.92
C VAL A 701 -10.50 -17.80 8.00
N ASP A 702 -9.43 -17.05 8.26
CA ASP A 702 -8.17 -17.12 7.48
C ASP A 702 -7.56 -18.52 7.51
N THR A 703 -7.55 -19.18 8.68
CA THR A 703 -7.08 -20.56 8.81
C THR A 703 -7.91 -21.53 7.98
N ILE A 704 -9.23 -21.35 7.91
CA ILE A 704 -10.11 -22.21 7.11
C ILE A 704 -9.87 -21.96 5.62
N MET A 705 -9.80 -20.70 5.20
CA MET A 705 -9.61 -20.32 3.80
C MET A 705 -8.26 -20.81 3.25
N LYS A 706 -7.18 -20.77 4.04
CA LYS A 706 -5.85 -21.28 3.64
C LYS A 706 -5.74 -22.80 3.53
N ASN A 707 -6.71 -23.54 4.08
CA ASN A 707 -6.72 -25.01 4.05
C ASN A 707 -7.60 -25.56 2.90
N LEU A 708 -8.15 -24.69 2.05
CA LEU A 708 -8.72 -25.02 0.74
C LEU A 708 -7.61 -25.04 -0.31
#